data_AF-A0A7R8Z5G5-F1
#
_entry.id   AF-A0A7R8Z5G5-F1
#
_cell.length_a   1.000
_cell.length_b   1.000
_cell.length_c   1.000
_cell.angle_alpha   90.00
_cell.angle_beta   90.00
_cell.angle_gamma   90.00
#
_symmetry.space_group_name_H-M   'P 1'
#
loop_
_entity.id
_entity.type
_entity.pdbx_description
1 polymer ?
#
loop_
_entity_poly.entity_id
_entity_poly.type
_entity_poly.pdbx_seq_one_letter_code
_entity_poly.pdbx_strand_id
1 'polypeptide(L)'
;FIEVGKPARALDTLYEVFRNKKWAYSWSESVLEPIMFKYLDLCVELKKSHIAKEGLFQYRNMFQSVNVSSLENVIRGYLRTAEERTESAREQSQQAVIDIDDLDMLATPESLLLSAVSGEDAQDRSDRTILTPWVKFLWESYCQCLELLRTNAHVENLYHDIARMAFSFCLKYGRKTEFRKLCDKLRKHLEDISKLPAQAVNVSIHRAETQQLNLDTRLVQLDSAIQMELWQEAYKAIEDIHGLMNMSKKQPVAKTMANYYQKLAMVFWKAGNYLFHAAALFKLFQLSKEMKKNMTSEEVQRMACRVLLATLSIPLPSAHPEFDRFIETDKSPLEKAQRLAILLGLTQPPTRASLLKDIVRVNVVSLASPQLQDLYHWLEVEFHPLLLCGRVHSVIEQLAVDEGSPLQQYVLALQDVTLVRLIRQVSQVYQTIKFERVLQLAVFTTHFHLERLLVDCVRHNDMQIRIDHGAKCIHFGMDLSESQREDHPEGPTLQSMPSEQVRNQLVNMATVLHRAMNTINPHKKKADRDKLRAQMVQHYHDTKQREHQRILARHKIIEDRKEYLERLNTVREEEEARRQEELARQQMLAEFKRLEQEREERERKRQENEIQQIKDRQLKEKMQQISLTSHGQKILRKFDEDDIKKLDAEQIAIKEAEELQKERRELLQKLKSQEKKVDYFERAKRIEEIPLLQKALNEKQVFSLVSFLRTCTGHSNPHCLDRSRSMFSEPSVTLLPL
;
A
#
# COMPACT_ATOMS: atom_id res chain seq x y z
N PHE A 1 -1.62 35.66 46.88
CA PHE A 1 -0.81 34.42 46.76
C PHE A 1 0.52 34.64 46.08
N ILE A 2 0.56 35.32 44.92
CA ILE A 2 1.79 35.60 44.17
C ILE A 2 2.78 36.44 45.00
N GLU A 3 2.32 37.53 45.63
CA GLU A 3 3.15 38.39 46.50
C GLU A 3 3.77 37.66 47.70
N VAL A 4 3.16 36.55 48.13
CA VAL A 4 3.63 35.74 49.28
C VAL A 4 4.46 34.53 48.79
N GLY A 5 4.91 34.53 47.53
CA GLY A 5 5.76 33.49 46.96
C GLY A 5 5.08 32.13 46.79
N LYS A 6 3.74 32.08 46.68
CA LYS A 6 2.96 30.83 46.49
C LYS A 6 2.26 30.78 45.12
N PRO A 7 3.01 30.72 44.00
CA PRO A 7 2.43 30.71 42.65
C PRO A 7 1.56 29.48 42.36
N ALA A 8 1.88 28.31 42.93
CA ALA A 8 1.07 27.10 42.74
C ALA A 8 -0.36 27.24 43.28
N ARG A 9 -0.53 27.79 44.49
CA ARG A 9 -1.87 28.04 45.06
C ARG A 9 -2.64 29.12 44.30
N ALA A 10 -1.93 30.11 43.77
CA ALA A 10 -2.53 31.11 42.89
C ALA A 10 -3.10 30.45 41.62
N LEU A 11 -2.33 29.54 41.01
CA LEU A 11 -2.77 28.78 39.85
C LEU A 11 -3.98 27.89 40.16
N ASP A 12 -3.97 27.16 41.28
CA ASP A 12 -5.10 26.31 41.68
C ASP A 12 -6.39 27.12 41.84
N THR A 13 -6.30 28.33 42.40
CA THR A 13 -7.45 29.24 42.57
C THR A 13 -8.02 29.66 41.20
N LEU A 14 -7.15 30.01 40.25
CA LEU A 14 -7.55 30.38 38.90
C LEU A 14 -8.06 29.18 38.08
N TYR A 15 -7.53 27.98 38.34
CA TYR A 15 -8.00 26.74 37.73
C TYR A 15 -9.45 26.43 38.11
N GLU A 16 -9.83 26.66 39.38
CA GLU A 16 -11.23 26.48 39.83
C GLU A 16 -12.21 27.40 39.12
N VAL A 17 -11.80 28.63 38.76
CA VAL A 17 -12.62 29.58 38.01
C VAL A 17 -13.05 29.00 36.66
N PHE A 18 -12.10 28.46 35.88
CA PHE A 18 -12.39 27.89 34.55
C PHE A 18 -13.02 26.49 34.61
N ARG A 19 -12.92 25.79 35.74
CA ARG A 19 -13.63 24.52 35.96
C ARG A 19 -15.11 24.72 36.29
N ASN A 20 -15.47 25.84 36.92
CA ASN A 20 -16.83 26.12 37.36
C ASN A 20 -17.70 26.68 36.22
N LYS A 21 -18.65 25.87 35.73
CA LYS A 21 -19.56 26.24 34.64
C LYS A 21 -20.36 27.53 34.87
N LYS A 22 -20.58 27.96 36.12
CA LYS A 22 -21.31 29.21 36.40
C LYS A 22 -20.59 30.44 35.86
N TRP A 23 -19.26 30.44 35.91
CA TRP A 23 -18.46 31.57 35.43
C TRP A 23 -18.60 31.81 33.93
N ALA A 24 -18.83 30.74 33.17
CA ALA A 24 -18.98 30.82 31.72
C ALA A 24 -20.24 31.58 31.25
N TYR A 25 -21.28 31.62 32.07
CA TYR A 25 -22.55 32.29 31.72
C TYR A 25 -22.73 33.65 32.41
N SER A 26 -21.97 33.92 33.47
CA SER A 26 -22.20 35.07 34.35
C SER A 26 -21.28 36.27 34.11
N TRP A 27 -20.19 36.11 33.35
CA TRP A 27 -19.17 37.15 33.20
C TRP A 27 -18.77 37.40 31.75
N SER A 28 -18.49 38.67 31.42
CA SER A 28 -18.07 39.08 30.08
C SER A 28 -16.61 38.75 29.80
N GLU A 29 -16.29 38.67 28.50
CA GLU A 29 -14.92 38.47 27.98
C GLU A 29 -13.88 39.41 28.61
N SER A 30 -14.22 40.70 28.74
CA SER A 30 -13.34 41.74 29.30
C SER A 30 -12.82 41.44 30.70
N VAL A 31 -13.53 40.61 31.46
CA VAL A 31 -13.12 40.16 32.81
C VAL A 31 -12.33 38.85 32.72
N LEU A 32 -12.75 37.93 31.84
CA LEU A 32 -12.19 36.58 31.75
C LEU A 32 -10.86 36.52 30.98
N GLU A 33 -10.64 37.40 30.00
CA GLU A 33 -9.40 37.43 29.21
C GLU A 33 -8.16 37.78 30.07
N PRO A 34 -8.14 38.85 30.90
CA PRO A 34 -7.00 39.13 31.78
C PRO A 34 -6.74 38.01 32.81
N ILE A 35 -7.80 37.37 33.30
CA ILE A 35 -7.70 36.23 34.22
C ILE A 35 -7.02 35.05 33.51
N MET A 36 -7.37 34.80 32.25
CA MET A 36 -6.76 33.73 31.45
C MET A 36 -5.29 34.03 31.14
N PHE A 37 -4.93 35.28 30.79
CA PHE A 37 -3.52 35.65 30.65
C PHE A 37 -2.73 35.36 31.93
N LYS A 38 -3.25 35.77 33.09
CA LYS A 38 -2.56 35.53 34.36
C LYS A 38 -2.48 34.05 34.73
N TYR A 39 -3.51 33.29 34.42
CA TYR A 39 -3.53 31.83 34.57
C TYR A 39 -2.45 31.15 33.72
N LEU A 40 -2.32 31.56 32.45
CA LEU A 40 -1.33 30.99 31.53
C LEU A 40 0.09 31.41 31.87
N ASP A 41 0.32 32.65 32.31
CA ASP A 41 1.63 33.10 32.81
C ASP A 41 2.12 32.23 33.97
N LEU A 42 1.24 31.93 34.94
CA LEU A 42 1.56 31.03 36.06
C LEU A 42 1.79 29.58 35.58
N CYS A 43 1.06 29.12 34.56
CA CYS A 43 1.32 27.81 33.95
C CYS A 43 2.70 27.74 33.30
N VAL A 44 3.14 28.81 32.61
CA VAL A 44 4.47 28.90 31.99
C VAL A 44 5.55 28.92 33.07
N GLU A 45 5.40 29.76 34.10
CA GLU A 45 6.38 29.88 35.19
C GLU A 45 6.59 28.55 35.92
N LEU A 46 5.50 27.80 36.15
CA LEU A 46 5.54 26.49 36.81
C LEU A 46 5.77 25.31 35.86
N LYS A 47 5.90 25.56 34.55
CA LYS A 47 6.06 24.55 33.49
C LYS A 47 4.94 23.48 33.49
N LYS A 48 3.70 23.87 33.80
CA LYS A 48 2.54 22.97 33.92
C LYS A 48 1.72 22.95 32.62
N SER A 49 2.25 22.28 31.58
CA SER A 49 1.64 22.24 30.24
C SER A 49 0.23 21.60 30.26
N HIS A 50 0.02 20.53 31.01
CA HIS A 50 -1.29 19.86 31.10
C HIS A 50 -2.39 20.77 31.68
N ILE A 51 -2.06 21.59 32.68
CA ILE A 51 -2.99 22.56 33.29
C ILE A 51 -3.34 23.66 32.29
N ALA A 52 -2.34 24.17 31.55
CA ALA A 52 -2.56 25.12 30.47
C ALA A 52 -3.53 24.56 29.40
N LYS A 53 -3.33 23.31 28.97
CA LYS A 53 -4.21 22.62 28.01
C LYS A 53 -5.67 22.58 28.48
N GLU A 54 -5.91 22.18 29.73
CA GLU A 54 -7.26 22.08 30.27
C GLU A 54 -7.95 23.44 30.36
N GLY A 55 -7.23 24.46 30.84
CA GLY A 55 -7.74 25.83 30.90
C GLY A 55 -8.09 26.38 29.50
N LEU A 56 -7.19 26.21 28.53
CA LEU A 56 -7.41 26.62 27.14
C LEU A 56 -8.58 25.86 26.49
N PHE A 57 -8.77 24.58 26.83
CA PHE A 57 -9.91 23.80 26.35
C PHE A 57 -11.25 24.38 26.83
N GLN A 58 -11.35 24.73 28.12
CA GLN A 58 -12.56 25.36 28.65
C GLN A 58 -12.79 26.74 28.02
N TYR A 59 -11.74 27.57 27.93
CA TYR A 59 -11.83 28.91 27.36
C TYR A 59 -12.22 28.90 25.88
N ARG A 60 -11.69 27.95 25.10
CA ARG A 60 -12.14 27.72 23.72
C ARG A 60 -13.63 27.44 23.66
N ASN A 61 -14.14 26.51 24.49
CA ASN A 61 -15.56 26.16 24.46
C ASN A 61 -16.47 27.35 24.83
N MET A 62 -15.97 28.29 25.63
CA MET A 62 -16.68 29.51 26.01
C MET A 62 -16.73 30.55 24.89
N PHE A 63 -15.62 30.78 24.18
CA PHE A 63 -15.49 31.92 23.27
C PHE A 63 -15.46 31.57 21.77
N GLN A 64 -15.34 30.30 21.39
CA GLN A 64 -15.24 29.90 19.97
C GLN A 64 -16.43 30.33 19.09
N SER A 65 -17.62 30.54 19.66
CA SER A 65 -18.82 31.00 18.94
C SER A 65 -19.19 32.45 19.25
N VAL A 66 -18.50 33.10 20.19
CA VAL A 66 -18.85 34.44 20.69
C VAL A 66 -17.80 35.46 20.27
N ASN A 67 -16.53 35.23 20.64
CA ASN A 67 -15.41 36.08 20.25
C ASN A 67 -14.16 35.23 20.00
N VAL A 68 -13.92 34.92 18.73
CA VAL A 68 -12.76 34.13 18.30
C VAL A 68 -11.46 34.90 18.52
N SER A 69 -11.45 36.22 18.34
CA SER A 69 -10.26 37.07 18.49
C SER A 69 -9.68 37.03 19.90
N SER A 70 -10.53 36.96 20.92
CA SER A 70 -10.09 36.81 22.32
C SER A 70 -9.30 35.51 22.53
N LEU A 71 -9.82 34.40 21.99
CA LEU A 71 -9.14 33.11 22.02
C LEU A 71 -7.81 33.16 21.26
N GLU A 72 -7.75 33.86 20.12
CA GLU A 72 -6.50 34.02 19.38
C GLU A 72 -5.45 34.80 20.18
N ASN A 73 -5.84 35.92 20.79
CA ASN A 73 -4.95 36.76 21.60
C ASN A 73 -4.36 35.98 22.78
N VAL A 74 -5.20 35.25 23.50
CA VAL A 74 -4.79 34.44 24.65
C VAL A 74 -3.79 33.35 24.25
N ILE A 75 -4.06 32.62 23.17
CA ILE A 75 -3.15 31.56 22.68
C ILE A 75 -1.83 32.15 22.18
N ARG A 76 -1.87 33.25 21.42
CA ARG A 76 -0.65 33.92 20.94
C ARG A 76 0.18 34.47 22.09
N GLY A 77 -0.46 35.06 23.10
CA GLY A 77 0.25 35.53 24.29
C GLY A 77 0.89 34.40 25.08
N TYR A 78 0.18 33.27 25.29
CA TYR A 78 0.74 32.09 25.95
C TYR A 78 1.99 31.56 25.26
N LEU A 79 1.94 31.38 23.93
CA LEU A 79 3.09 30.91 23.16
C LEU A 79 4.23 31.93 23.19
N ARG A 80 3.94 33.23 23.07
CA ARG A 80 4.95 34.29 23.17
C ARG A 80 5.66 34.28 24.52
N THR A 81 4.92 34.22 25.64
CA THR A 81 5.51 34.15 26.98
C THR A 81 6.38 32.90 27.13
N ALA A 82 5.94 31.75 26.60
CA ALA A 82 6.72 30.51 26.62
C ALA A 82 8.01 30.61 25.77
N GLU A 83 7.96 31.27 24.62
CA GLU A 83 9.12 31.54 23.77
C GLU A 83 10.12 32.48 24.44
N GLU A 84 9.66 33.60 25.01
CA GLU A 84 10.50 34.57 25.73
C GLU A 84 11.22 33.92 26.92
N ARG A 85 10.50 33.08 27.68
CA ARG A 85 11.11 32.31 28.79
C ARG A 85 12.13 31.29 28.32
N THR A 86 11.90 30.67 27.16
CA THR A 86 12.86 29.71 26.58
C THR A 86 14.10 30.42 26.05
N GLU A 87 13.96 31.61 25.45
CA GLU A 87 15.11 32.40 25.00
C GLU A 87 15.92 32.91 26.18
N SER A 88 15.28 33.41 27.25
CA SER A 88 15.97 33.80 28.47
C SER A 88 16.74 32.63 29.10
N ALA A 89 16.18 31.41 29.06
CA ALA A 89 16.88 30.21 29.52
C ALA A 89 18.08 29.83 28.62
N ARG A 90 18.01 30.13 27.32
CA ARG A 90 19.13 29.94 26.39
C ARG A 90 20.28 30.89 26.69
N GLU A 91 19.97 32.17 26.91
CA GLU A 91 20.96 33.18 27.33
C GLU A 91 21.60 32.81 28.67
N GLN A 92 20.80 32.36 29.64
CA GLN A 92 21.31 31.85 30.93
C GLN A 92 22.22 30.63 30.78
N SER A 93 21.88 29.71 29.87
CA SER A 93 22.69 28.52 29.59
C SER A 93 24.05 28.89 29.00
N GLN A 94 24.08 29.83 28.06
CA GLN A 94 25.31 30.36 27.46
C GLN A 94 26.17 31.10 28.49
N GLN A 95 25.55 31.95 29.32
CA GLN A 95 26.26 32.66 30.37
C GLN A 95 26.87 31.70 31.39
N ALA A 96 26.15 30.64 31.78
CA ALA A 96 26.66 29.65 32.72
C ALA A 96 27.92 28.93 32.22
N VAL A 97 28.07 28.75 30.90
CA VAL A 97 29.30 28.17 30.33
C VAL A 97 30.46 29.16 30.40
N ILE A 98 30.22 30.42 30.07
CA ILE A 98 31.22 31.50 30.17
C ILE A 98 31.71 31.65 31.62
N ASP A 99 30.81 31.55 32.59
CA ASP A 99 31.14 31.67 34.02
C ASP A 99 31.91 30.45 34.56
N ILE A 100 31.84 29.28 33.90
CA ILE A 100 32.54 28.04 34.28
C ILE A 100 33.89 27.91 33.56
N ASP A 101 34.03 28.50 32.37
CA ASP A 101 35.25 28.47 31.56
C ASP A 101 36.28 29.46 32.13
N ASP A 102 36.82 29.11 33.30
CA ASP A 102 37.90 29.84 33.96
C ASP A 102 39.17 29.70 33.10
N LEU A 103 39.71 30.84 32.63
CA LEU A 103 40.81 30.91 31.65
C LEU A 103 42.09 30.19 32.10
N ASP A 104 42.23 29.88 33.38
CA ASP A 104 43.45 29.32 33.99
C ASP A 104 43.47 27.78 34.09
N MET A 105 42.36 27.06 33.79
CA MET A 105 42.28 25.58 33.90
C MET A 105 41.51 24.93 32.73
N LEU A 106 42.05 25.06 31.51
CA LEU A 106 41.47 24.56 30.26
C LEU A 106 41.23 23.04 30.18
N ALA A 107 41.84 22.22 31.04
CA ALA A 107 41.70 20.76 30.99
C ALA A 107 41.66 20.16 32.40
N THR A 108 40.47 20.13 33.00
CA THR A 108 40.26 19.34 34.21
C THR A 108 40.31 17.84 33.88
N PRO A 109 40.93 17.00 34.74
CA PRO A 109 40.94 15.55 34.55
C PRO A 109 39.55 14.95 34.33
N GLU A 110 38.52 15.51 34.97
CA GLU A 110 37.12 15.13 34.82
C GLU A 110 36.55 15.47 33.43
N SER A 111 36.87 16.65 32.89
CA SER A 111 36.49 17.04 31.52
C SER A 111 37.14 16.13 30.48
N LEU A 112 38.41 15.77 30.70
CA LEU A 112 39.16 14.88 29.81
C LEU A 112 38.57 13.46 29.81
N LEU A 113 38.19 12.93 30.97
CA LEU A 113 37.47 11.65 31.09
C LEU A 113 36.10 11.69 30.40
N LEU A 114 35.34 12.79 30.53
CA LEU A 114 34.06 12.93 29.84
C LEU A 114 34.24 13.00 28.32
N SER A 115 35.23 13.75 27.82
CA SER A 115 35.55 13.84 26.39
C SER A 115 35.98 12.51 25.76
N ALA A 116 36.56 11.60 26.57
CA ALA A 116 36.93 10.26 26.12
C ALA A 116 35.71 9.32 25.96
N VAL A 117 34.58 9.64 26.59
CA VAL A 117 33.36 8.81 26.60
C VAL A 117 32.27 9.41 25.70
N SER A 118 32.13 10.73 25.67
CA SER A 118 31.17 11.45 24.81
C SER A 118 31.81 12.66 24.15
N GLY A 119 31.36 12.97 22.93
CA GLY A 119 31.71 14.21 22.23
C GLY A 119 30.84 15.41 22.64
N GLU A 120 30.16 15.36 23.80
CA GLU A 120 29.32 16.46 24.29
C GLU A 120 30.20 17.52 24.94
N ASP A 121 30.08 18.78 24.50
CA ASP A 121 30.87 19.88 25.05
C ASP A 121 30.26 20.43 26.36
N ALA A 122 30.86 21.49 26.91
CA ALA A 122 30.32 22.14 28.11
C ALA A 122 28.96 22.82 27.84
N GLN A 123 28.75 23.32 26.62
CA GLN A 123 27.51 23.97 26.20
C GLN A 123 26.35 22.98 26.13
N ASP A 124 26.55 21.81 25.53
CA ASP A 124 25.55 20.74 25.45
C ASP A 124 25.08 20.30 26.84
N ARG A 125 26.01 20.23 27.80
CA ARG A 125 25.72 19.85 29.20
C ARG A 125 24.92 20.94 29.94
N SER A 126 25.28 22.20 29.76
CA SER A 126 24.53 23.34 30.29
C SER A 126 23.13 23.40 29.69
N ASP A 127 23.03 23.27 28.36
CA ASP A 127 21.77 23.26 27.61
C ASP A 127 20.86 22.10 28.03
N ARG A 128 21.42 20.95 28.39
CA ARG A 128 20.64 19.81 28.89
C ARG A 128 20.01 20.07 30.26
N THR A 129 20.68 20.86 31.10
CA THR A 129 20.25 21.16 32.47
C THR A 129 19.29 22.34 32.52
N ILE A 130 19.62 23.43 31.83
CA ILE A 130 18.91 24.71 31.91
C ILE A 130 17.89 24.84 30.78
N LEU A 131 18.33 24.72 29.53
CA LEU A 131 17.52 25.02 28.34
C LEU A 131 16.51 23.91 27.99
N THR A 132 16.92 22.64 28.04
CA THR A 132 16.13 21.49 27.57
C THR A 132 14.77 21.35 28.25
N PRO A 133 14.61 21.57 29.57
CA PRO A 133 13.29 21.59 30.21
C PRO A 133 12.34 22.63 29.61
N TRP A 134 12.84 23.82 29.26
CA TRP A 134 12.04 24.88 28.64
C TRP A 134 11.71 24.55 27.18
N VAL A 135 12.68 24.03 26.41
CA VAL A 135 12.45 23.56 25.04
C VAL A 135 11.39 22.46 24.99
N LYS A 136 11.42 21.51 25.93
CA LYS A 136 10.37 20.47 26.06
C LYS A 136 9.00 21.07 26.37
N PHE A 137 8.94 21.99 27.34
CA PHE A 137 7.70 22.68 27.70
C PHE A 137 7.12 23.50 26.52
N LEU A 138 7.96 24.23 25.80
CA LEU A 138 7.57 25.01 24.63
C LEU A 138 7.07 24.10 23.49
N TRP A 139 7.76 22.99 23.23
CA TRP A 139 7.32 21.97 22.27
C TRP A 139 5.96 21.37 22.63
N GLU A 140 5.75 21.03 23.91
CA GLU A 140 4.45 20.53 24.38
C GLU A 140 3.35 21.58 24.22
N SER A 141 3.67 22.84 24.50
CA SER A 141 2.75 23.98 24.33
C SER A 141 2.29 24.10 22.87
N TYR A 142 3.24 24.06 21.92
CA TYR A 142 2.93 23.99 20.50
C TYR A 142 2.03 22.80 20.14
N CYS A 143 2.38 21.59 20.61
CA CYS A 143 1.61 20.39 20.34
C CYS A 143 0.16 20.45 20.86
N GLN A 144 -0.03 21.04 22.03
CA GLN A 144 -1.34 21.17 22.68
C GLN A 144 -2.20 22.23 22.00
N CYS A 145 -1.63 23.38 21.63
CA CYS A 145 -2.33 24.40 20.85
C CYS A 145 -2.76 23.86 19.47
N LEU A 146 -1.90 23.12 18.77
CA LEU A 146 -2.27 22.48 17.50
C LEU A 146 -3.40 21.46 17.68
N GLU A 147 -3.34 20.64 18.74
CA GLU A 147 -4.40 19.67 19.06
C GLU A 147 -5.75 20.35 19.36
N LEU A 148 -5.71 21.48 20.07
CA LEU A 148 -6.88 22.24 20.48
C LEU A 148 -7.63 22.86 19.29
N LEU A 149 -6.89 23.31 18.27
CA LEU A 149 -7.43 24.09 17.15
C LEU A 149 -7.75 23.27 15.89
N ARG A 150 -7.27 22.02 15.80
CA ARG A 150 -7.23 21.23 14.55
C ARG A 150 -8.55 21.07 13.78
N THR A 151 -9.70 21.07 14.43
CA THR A 151 -11.00 20.80 13.78
C THR A 151 -11.87 22.04 13.58
N ASN A 152 -11.49 23.20 14.13
CA ASN A 152 -12.35 24.37 14.17
C ASN A 152 -12.01 25.35 13.02
N ALA A 153 -12.97 25.56 12.12
CA ALA A 153 -12.81 26.40 10.94
C ALA A 153 -12.60 27.90 11.26
N HIS A 154 -13.07 28.38 12.42
CA HIS A 154 -12.96 29.79 12.78
C HIS A 154 -11.55 30.21 13.19
N VAL A 155 -10.71 29.26 13.63
CA VAL A 155 -9.34 29.49 14.13
C VAL A 155 -8.29 28.81 13.25
N GLU A 156 -8.67 28.48 12.01
CA GLU A 156 -7.81 27.76 11.07
C GLU A 156 -6.53 28.56 10.74
N ASN A 157 -6.66 29.89 10.55
CA ASN A 157 -5.51 30.77 10.34
C ASN A 157 -4.50 30.69 11.50
N LEU A 158 -4.99 30.77 12.74
CA LEU A 158 -4.16 30.64 13.92
C LEU A 158 -3.49 29.26 14.01
N TYR A 159 -4.21 28.18 13.69
CA TYR A 159 -3.63 26.84 13.66
C TYR A 159 -2.44 26.75 12.70
N HIS A 160 -2.58 27.28 11.48
CA HIS A 160 -1.52 27.27 10.48
C HIS A 160 -0.36 28.22 10.84
N ASP A 161 -0.62 29.36 11.47
CA ASP A 161 0.43 30.22 12.04
C ASP A 161 1.24 29.49 13.10
N ILE A 162 0.58 28.83 14.05
CA ILE A 162 1.23 28.06 15.12
C ILE A 162 2.03 26.89 14.53
N ALA A 163 1.53 26.22 13.49
CA ALA A 163 2.26 25.15 12.82
C ALA A 163 3.56 25.69 12.16
N ARG A 164 3.48 26.87 11.53
CA ARG A 164 4.66 27.55 10.97
C ARG A 164 5.66 27.97 12.05
N MET A 165 5.17 28.53 13.16
CA MET A 165 6.00 28.86 14.32
C MET A 165 6.68 27.62 14.92
N ALA A 166 5.98 26.49 15.01
CA ALA A 166 6.53 25.23 15.51
C ALA A 166 7.65 24.68 14.60
N PHE A 167 7.55 24.86 13.27
CA PHE A 167 8.66 24.54 12.37
C PHE A 167 9.86 25.47 12.59
N SER A 168 9.63 26.78 12.72
CA SER A 168 10.68 27.75 13.05
C SER A 168 11.35 27.43 14.39
N PHE A 169 10.59 26.99 15.40
CA PHE A 169 11.11 26.49 16.66
C PHE A 169 12.02 25.28 16.46
N CYS A 170 11.58 24.27 15.69
CA CYS A 170 12.38 23.08 15.44
C CYS A 170 13.71 23.43 14.74
N LEU A 171 13.66 24.38 13.81
CA LEU A 171 14.84 24.89 13.10
C LEU A 171 15.77 25.65 14.05
N LYS A 172 15.23 26.60 14.83
CA LYS A 172 16.00 27.47 15.75
C LYS A 172 16.79 26.68 16.79
N TYR A 173 16.20 25.60 17.32
CA TYR A 173 16.81 24.76 18.37
C TYR A 173 17.34 23.42 17.85
N GLY A 174 17.45 23.23 16.52
CA GLY A 174 18.02 22.01 15.93
C GLY A 174 17.28 20.70 16.25
N ARG A 175 15.98 20.76 16.58
CA ARG A 175 15.19 19.64 17.12
C ARG A 175 14.65 18.70 16.03
N LYS A 176 15.53 17.86 15.47
CA LYS A 176 15.19 16.91 14.39
C LYS A 176 14.13 15.87 14.78
N THR A 177 14.09 15.44 16.04
CA THR A 177 13.11 14.44 16.54
C THR A 177 11.70 15.00 16.62
N GLU A 178 11.57 16.20 17.19
CA GLU A 178 10.30 16.92 17.33
C GLU A 178 9.77 17.34 15.95
N PHE A 179 10.66 17.74 15.03
CA PHE A 179 10.30 18.00 13.64
C PHE A 179 9.56 16.82 12.98
N ARG A 180 10.11 15.59 13.10
CA ARG A 180 9.45 14.38 12.56
C ARG A 180 8.08 14.14 13.20
N LYS A 181 8.00 14.28 14.54
CA LYS A 181 6.73 14.17 15.27
C LYS A 181 5.72 15.23 14.83
N LEU A 182 6.16 16.44 14.50
CA LEU A 182 5.30 17.50 13.97
C LEU A 182 4.73 17.10 12.61
N CYS A 183 5.58 16.61 11.70
CA CYS A 183 5.14 16.13 10.38
C CYS A 183 4.07 15.04 10.49
N ASP A 184 4.29 14.03 11.34
CA ASP A 184 3.34 12.94 11.54
C ASP A 184 2.04 13.43 12.20
N LYS A 185 2.13 14.35 13.17
CA LYS A 185 0.95 14.98 13.79
C LYS A 185 0.12 15.75 12.75
N LEU A 186 0.76 16.52 11.87
CA LEU A 186 0.06 17.27 10.83
C LEU A 186 -0.59 16.36 9.77
N ARG A 187 0.01 15.21 9.43
CA ARG A 187 -0.60 14.19 8.58
C ARG A 187 -1.83 13.59 9.24
N LYS A 188 -1.70 13.17 10.50
CA LYS A 188 -2.82 12.65 11.30
C LYS A 188 -3.97 13.66 11.40
N HIS A 189 -3.67 14.93 11.66
CA HIS A 189 -4.70 15.97 11.70
C HIS A 189 -5.43 16.12 10.35
N LEU A 190 -4.72 16.03 9.22
CA LEU A 190 -5.32 16.09 7.89
C LEU A 190 -6.22 14.88 7.60
N GLU A 191 -5.81 13.67 8.03
CA GLU A 191 -6.64 12.47 7.97
C GLU A 191 -7.90 12.58 8.83
N ASP A 192 -7.79 13.13 10.04
CA ASP A 192 -8.91 13.36 10.94
C ASP A 192 -9.90 14.37 10.32
N ILE A 193 -9.40 15.48 9.76
CA ILE A 193 -10.22 16.50 9.07
C ILE A 193 -10.97 15.87 7.88
N SER A 194 -10.35 14.95 7.15
CA SER A 194 -10.97 14.28 6.00
C SER A 194 -12.15 13.38 6.37
N LYS A 195 -12.26 12.95 7.64
CA LYS A 195 -13.35 12.12 8.16
C LYS A 195 -14.48 12.93 8.80
N LEU A 196 -14.31 14.24 9.00
CA LEU A 196 -15.31 15.08 9.66
C LEU A 196 -16.55 15.29 8.77
N PRO A 197 -17.76 15.33 9.37
CA PRO A 197 -18.96 15.71 8.64
C PRO A 197 -18.88 17.18 8.21
N ALA A 198 -19.41 17.47 7.02
CA ALA A 198 -19.45 18.81 6.45
C ALA A 198 -20.42 19.72 7.25
N GLN A 199 -19.88 20.34 8.31
CA GLN A 199 -20.58 21.32 9.15
C GLN A 199 -19.83 22.66 9.09
N ALA A 200 -20.54 23.77 9.30
CA ALA A 200 -19.95 25.11 9.19
C ALA A 200 -18.78 25.36 10.17
N VAL A 201 -18.86 24.76 11.37
CA VAL A 201 -17.85 24.86 12.44
C VAL A 201 -16.63 23.98 12.16
N ASN A 202 -16.79 22.90 11.39
CA ASN A 202 -15.71 21.97 11.09
C ASN A 202 -14.86 22.46 9.92
N VAL A 203 -13.54 22.28 10.01
CA VAL A 203 -12.64 22.47 8.87
C VAL A 203 -13.05 21.50 7.76
N SER A 204 -13.10 21.99 6.53
CA SER A 204 -13.43 21.17 5.36
C SER A 204 -12.33 21.27 4.32
N ILE A 205 -11.71 20.13 4.01
CA ILE A 205 -10.63 20.03 3.03
C ILE A 205 -11.06 20.37 1.59
N HIS A 206 -12.36 20.51 1.34
CA HIS A 206 -12.90 20.90 0.02
C HIS A 206 -12.98 22.42 -0.16
N ARG A 207 -12.75 23.22 0.91
CA ARG A 207 -12.68 24.68 0.80
C ARG A 207 -11.34 25.10 0.22
N ALA A 208 -11.38 26.02 -0.75
CA ALA A 208 -10.17 26.49 -1.44
C ALA A 208 -9.20 27.22 -0.50
N GLU A 209 -9.73 28.00 0.44
CA GLU A 209 -8.92 28.73 1.44
C GLU A 209 -8.18 27.76 2.36
N THR A 210 -8.88 26.75 2.90
CA THR A 210 -8.31 25.66 3.70
C THR A 210 -7.20 24.91 2.94
N GLN A 211 -7.44 24.59 1.67
CA GLN A 211 -6.43 23.94 0.83
C GLN A 211 -5.17 24.81 0.66
N GLN A 212 -5.35 26.10 0.42
CA GLN A 212 -4.23 27.05 0.29
C GLN A 212 -3.43 27.16 1.59
N LEU A 213 -4.09 27.28 2.75
CA LEU A 213 -3.42 27.34 4.05
C LEU A 213 -2.60 26.07 4.34
N ASN A 214 -3.15 24.90 4.00
CA ASN A 214 -2.45 23.62 4.10
C ASN A 214 -1.22 23.59 3.19
N LEU A 215 -1.35 23.99 1.92
CA LEU A 215 -0.23 24.04 0.97
C LEU A 215 0.88 24.99 1.46
N ASP A 216 0.54 26.19 1.90
CA ASP A 216 1.52 27.16 2.39
C ASP A 216 2.25 26.64 3.64
N THR A 217 1.54 25.96 4.54
CA THR A 217 2.16 25.32 5.71
C THR A 217 3.08 24.16 5.33
N ARG A 218 2.68 23.33 4.36
CA ARG A 218 3.51 22.22 3.86
C ARG A 218 4.74 22.71 3.09
N LEU A 219 4.66 23.86 2.42
CA LEU A 219 5.85 24.48 1.81
C LEU A 219 6.85 24.96 2.87
N VAL A 220 6.39 25.54 3.98
CA VAL A 220 7.27 25.89 5.11
C VAL A 220 7.87 24.63 5.75
N GLN A 221 7.08 23.55 5.87
CA GLN A 221 7.59 22.24 6.30
C GLN A 221 8.71 21.75 5.38
N LEU A 222 8.51 21.80 4.05
CA LEU A 222 9.51 21.38 3.07
C LEU A 222 10.79 22.23 3.19
N ASP A 223 10.66 23.55 3.28
CA ASP A 223 11.80 24.47 3.41
C ASP A 223 12.59 24.21 4.69
N SER A 224 11.89 24.05 5.82
CA SER A 224 12.49 23.75 7.12
C SER A 224 13.19 22.38 7.11
N ALA A 225 12.58 21.36 6.47
CA ALA A 225 13.19 20.03 6.33
C ALA A 225 14.50 20.09 5.54
N ILE A 226 14.54 20.89 4.46
CA ILE A 226 15.73 21.11 3.64
C ILE A 226 16.82 21.80 4.46
N GLN A 227 16.48 22.87 5.19
CA GLN A 227 17.46 23.62 6.00
C GLN A 227 18.06 22.77 7.13
N MET A 228 17.30 21.81 7.68
CA MET A 228 17.78 20.85 8.67
C MET A 228 18.43 19.58 8.06
N GLU A 229 18.55 19.53 6.73
CA GLU A 229 19.08 18.41 5.93
C GLU A 229 18.35 17.08 6.17
N LEU A 230 17.05 17.14 6.47
CA LEU A 230 16.18 15.98 6.65
C LEU A 230 15.58 15.54 5.30
N TRP A 231 16.42 15.04 4.40
CA TRP A 231 16.04 14.72 3.01
C TRP A 231 14.87 13.74 2.87
N GLN A 232 14.75 12.76 3.76
CA GLN A 232 13.62 11.84 3.78
C GLN A 232 12.30 12.52 4.16
N GLU A 233 12.33 13.45 5.12
CA GLU A 233 11.13 14.22 5.49
C GLU A 233 10.79 15.27 4.43
N ALA A 234 11.79 15.85 3.77
CA ALA A 234 11.58 16.72 2.61
C ALA A 234 10.87 15.93 1.48
N TYR A 235 11.30 14.70 1.20
CA TYR A 235 10.63 13.83 0.23
C TYR A 235 9.18 13.54 0.62
N LYS A 236 8.91 13.12 1.87
CA LYS A 236 7.53 12.89 2.33
C LYS A 236 6.68 14.17 2.25
N ALA A 237 7.25 15.33 2.59
CA ALA A 237 6.55 16.62 2.47
C ALA A 237 6.19 16.95 1.00
N ILE A 238 7.05 16.60 0.04
CA ILE A 238 6.74 16.72 -1.39
C ILE A 238 5.56 15.81 -1.77
N GLU A 239 5.51 14.57 -1.27
CA GLU A 239 4.38 13.67 -1.49
C GLU A 239 3.08 14.21 -0.88
N ASP A 240 3.16 14.76 0.34
CA ASP A 240 2.04 15.40 1.03
C ASP A 240 1.51 16.60 0.22
N ILE A 241 2.40 17.47 -0.30
CA ILE A 241 2.03 18.60 -1.15
C ILE A 241 1.37 18.11 -2.44
N HIS A 242 1.96 17.13 -3.12
CA HIS A 242 1.40 16.57 -4.34
C HIS A 242 0.01 15.95 -4.12
N GLY A 243 -0.18 15.22 -3.03
CA GLY A 243 -1.48 14.69 -2.62
C GLY A 243 -2.52 15.81 -2.43
N LEU A 244 -2.17 16.87 -1.70
CA LEU A 244 -3.05 18.03 -1.50
C LEU A 244 -3.43 18.73 -2.81
N MET A 245 -2.48 18.87 -3.75
CA MET A 245 -2.75 19.45 -5.06
C MET A 245 -3.77 18.63 -5.86
N ASN A 246 -3.70 17.30 -5.79
CA ASN A 246 -4.63 16.40 -6.49
C ASN A 246 -6.01 16.31 -5.82
N MET A 247 -6.08 16.53 -4.50
CA MET A 247 -7.37 16.60 -3.78
C MET A 247 -8.15 17.88 -4.12
N SER A 248 -7.46 18.94 -4.54
CA SER A 248 -8.10 20.19 -4.95
C SER A 248 -8.70 20.09 -6.35
N LYS A 249 -9.95 20.56 -6.50
CA LYS A 249 -10.56 20.77 -7.82
C LYS A 249 -10.07 22.06 -8.49
N LYS A 250 -9.56 23.02 -7.72
CA LYS A 250 -9.00 24.28 -8.23
C LYS A 250 -7.48 24.16 -8.32
N GLN A 251 -6.90 24.60 -9.43
CA GLN A 251 -5.45 24.64 -9.55
C GLN A 251 -4.86 25.56 -8.46
N PRO A 252 -3.79 25.13 -7.77
CA PRO A 252 -3.12 25.96 -6.77
C PRO A 252 -2.61 27.27 -7.36
N VAL A 253 -2.44 28.28 -6.51
CA VAL A 253 -1.89 29.58 -6.92
C VAL A 253 -0.51 29.37 -7.54
N ALA A 254 -0.30 29.92 -8.74
CA ALA A 254 0.88 29.61 -9.52
C ALA A 254 2.21 30.08 -8.84
N LYS A 255 2.17 31.08 -7.95
CA LYS A 255 3.31 31.47 -7.10
C LYS A 255 3.72 30.34 -6.13
N THR A 256 2.73 29.68 -5.51
CA THR A 256 2.91 28.52 -4.62
C THR A 256 3.50 27.34 -5.41
N MET A 257 2.99 27.10 -6.63
CA MET A 257 3.53 26.09 -7.54
C MET A 257 4.98 26.36 -7.97
N ALA A 258 5.34 27.61 -8.22
CA ALA A 258 6.71 27.98 -8.57
C ALA A 258 7.68 27.68 -7.41
N ASN A 259 7.30 28.00 -6.18
CA ASN A 259 8.09 27.65 -4.99
C ASN A 259 8.22 26.13 -4.82
N TYR A 260 7.13 25.38 -5.02
CA TYR A 260 7.15 23.91 -5.01
C TYR A 260 8.17 23.34 -6.00
N TYR A 261 8.11 23.72 -7.28
CA TYR A 261 9.04 23.21 -8.29
C TYR A 261 10.49 23.65 -8.04
N GLN A 262 10.71 24.86 -7.50
CA GLN A 262 12.04 25.32 -7.12
C GLN A 262 12.65 24.46 -6.01
N LYS A 263 11.89 24.15 -4.95
CA LYS A 263 12.35 23.31 -3.84
C LYS A 263 12.48 21.85 -4.27
N LEU A 264 11.54 21.35 -5.09
CA LEU A 264 11.58 20.00 -5.67
C LEU A 264 12.85 19.78 -6.52
N ALA A 265 13.20 20.75 -7.36
CA ALA A 265 14.43 20.69 -8.15
C ALA A 265 15.66 20.56 -7.24
N MET A 266 15.73 21.34 -6.16
CA MET A 266 16.85 21.27 -5.22
C MET A 266 16.94 19.92 -4.49
N VAL A 267 15.81 19.33 -4.09
CA VAL A 267 15.78 17.99 -3.48
C VAL A 267 16.25 16.94 -4.47
N PHE A 268 15.82 16.99 -5.74
CA PHE A 268 16.30 16.05 -6.76
C PHE A 268 17.79 16.17 -7.04
N TRP A 269 18.35 17.38 -7.01
CA TRP A 269 19.79 17.59 -7.14
C TRP A 269 20.56 16.92 -6.00
N LYS A 270 20.15 17.17 -4.75
CA LYS A 270 20.80 16.60 -3.57
C LYS A 270 20.63 15.09 -3.46
N ALA A 271 19.55 14.54 -4.03
CA ALA A 271 19.34 13.11 -4.15
C ALA A 271 20.13 12.44 -5.29
N GLY A 272 20.89 13.19 -6.11
CA GLY A 272 21.64 12.68 -7.26
C GLY A 272 20.78 12.37 -8.49
N ASN A 273 19.49 12.76 -8.49
CA ASN A 273 18.55 12.51 -9.59
C ASN A 273 18.54 13.69 -10.58
N TYR A 274 19.64 13.87 -11.32
CA TYR A 274 19.86 15.02 -12.21
C TYR A 274 18.81 15.17 -13.32
N LEU A 275 18.30 14.05 -13.85
CA LEU A 275 17.25 14.03 -14.87
C LEU A 275 15.94 14.65 -14.34
N PHE A 276 15.52 14.25 -13.14
CA PHE A 276 14.32 14.80 -12.48
C PHE A 276 14.53 16.25 -12.03
N HIS A 277 15.75 16.62 -11.64
CA HIS A 277 16.12 18.01 -11.39
C HIS A 277 15.91 18.90 -12.63
N ALA A 278 16.45 18.50 -13.78
CA ALA A 278 16.28 19.25 -15.02
C ALA A 278 14.81 19.32 -15.45
N ALA A 279 14.06 18.23 -15.32
CA ALA A 279 12.62 18.21 -15.59
C ALA A 279 11.82 19.14 -14.66
N ALA A 280 12.17 19.21 -13.37
CA ALA A 280 11.56 20.13 -12.40
C ALA A 280 11.82 21.59 -12.77
N LEU A 281 13.06 21.93 -13.17
CA LEU A 281 13.40 23.27 -13.64
C LEU A 281 12.67 23.62 -14.94
N PHE A 282 12.53 22.67 -15.85
CA PHE A 282 11.76 22.87 -17.08
C PHE A 282 10.28 23.16 -16.79
N LYS A 283 9.66 22.43 -15.85
CA LYS A 283 8.29 22.71 -15.37
C LYS A 283 8.18 24.10 -14.75
N LEU A 284 9.15 24.49 -13.91
CA LEU A 284 9.22 25.83 -13.32
C LEU A 284 9.31 26.92 -14.39
N PHE A 285 10.09 26.70 -15.46
CA PHE A 285 10.20 27.62 -16.58
C PHE A 285 8.89 27.77 -17.36
N GLN A 286 8.24 26.66 -17.69
CA GLN A 286 6.93 26.67 -18.37
C GLN A 286 5.90 27.46 -17.57
N LEU A 287 5.77 27.15 -16.28
CA LEU A 287 4.86 27.84 -15.37
C LEU A 287 5.16 29.33 -15.28
N SER A 288 6.43 29.72 -15.11
CA SER A 288 6.80 31.13 -14.95
C SER A 288 6.54 31.96 -16.22
N LYS A 289 6.73 31.36 -17.41
CA LYS A 289 6.43 31.97 -18.70
C LYS A 289 4.93 32.17 -18.92
N GLU A 290 4.09 31.25 -18.46
CA GLU A 290 2.63 31.38 -18.50
C GLU A 290 2.09 32.43 -17.52
N MET A 291 2.75 32.59 -16.36
CA MET A 291 2.33 33.50 -15.30
C MET A 291 2.63 34.98 -15.57
N LYS A 292 3.88 35.31 -15.94
CA LYS A 292 4.36 36.70 -15.99
C LYS A 292 4.28 37.24 -17.41
N LYS A 293 3.14 37.84 -17.78
CA LYS A 293 2.99 38.57 -19.07
C LYS A 293 4.03 39.69 -19.26
N ASN A 294 4.60 40.21 -18.16
CA ASN A 294 5.61 41.27 -18.14
C ASN A 294 6.96 40.79 -17.55
N MET A 295 7.37 39.54 -17.79
CA MET A 295 8.69 39.07 -17.33
C MET A 295 9.80 39.79 -18.11
N THR A 296 10.84 40.28 -17.41
CA THR A 296 11.97 40.92 -18.08
C THR A 296 12.71 39.89 -18.94
N SER A 297 13.24 40.35 -20.08
CA SER A 297 14.01 39.47 -20.98
C SER A 297 15.20 38.82 -20.26
N GLU A 298 15.81 39.54 -19.30
CA GLU A 298 16.90 39.04 -18.48
C GLU A 298 16.49 37.92 -17.51
N GLU A 299 15.31 38.02 -16.88
CA GLU A 299 14.76 36.95 -16.03
C GLU A 299 14.48 35.67 -16.85
N VAL A 300 13.87 35.84 -18.03
CA VAL A 300 13.61 34.73 -18.96
C VAL A 300 14.92 34.05 -19.34
N GLN A 301 15.92 34.85 -19.72
CA GLN A 301 17.23 34.36 -20.14
C GLN A 301 17.94 33.60 -19.02
N ARG A 302 17.93 34.13 -17.79
CA ARG A 302 18.54 33.47 -16.63
C ARG A 302 17.92 32.10 -16.35
N MET A 303 16.58 32.01 -16.41
CA MET A 303 15.88 30.74 -16.25
C MET A 303 16.17 29.77 -17.40
N ALA A 304 16.18 30.25 -18.64
CA ALA A 304 16.49 29.44 -19.82
C ALA A 304 17.92 28.88 -19.77
N CYS A 305 18.90 29.71 -19.39
CA CYS A 305 20.29 29.28 -19.16
C CYS A 305 20.38 28.15 -18.13
N ARG A 306 19.67 28.31 -17.00
CA ARG A 306 19.66 27.30 -15.94
C ARG A 306 19.04 25.98 -16.39
N VAL A 307 17.89 26.02 -17.09
CA VAL A 307 17.24 24.81 -17.62
C VAL A 307 18.10 24.12 -18.66
N LEU A 308 18.67 24.89 -19.59
CA LEU A 308 19.51 24.36 -20.66
C LEU A 308 20.77 23.69 -20.10
N LEU A 309 21.47 24.38 -19.21
CA LEU A 309 22.69 23.85 -18.58
C LEU A 309 22.40 22.63 -17.70
N ALA A 310 21.31 22.64 -16.92
CA ALA A 310 20.89 21.48 -16.14
C ALA A 310 20.56 20.27 -17.03
N THR A 311 19.94 20.49 -18.19
CA THR A 311 19.59 19.42 -19.14
C THR A 311 20.83 18.86 -19.85
N LEU A 312 21.76 19.73 -20.25
CA LEU A 312 23.02 19.31 -20.88
C LEU A 312 23.93 18.56 -19.91
N SER A 313 23.87 18.89 -18.62
CA SER A 313 24.70 18.29 -17.57
C SER A 313 24.11 17.00 -16.99
N ILE A 314 23.02 16.46 -17.56
CA ILE A 314 22.52 15.14 -17.18
C ILE A 314 23.57 14.10 -17.59
N PRO A 315 24.10 13.30 -16.64
CA PRO A 315 25.09 12.27 -16.95
C PRO A 315 24.58 11.31 -18.03
N LEU A 316 25.45 11.01 -18.99
CA LEU A 316 25.18 10.11 -20.11
C LEU A 316 25.20 8.61 -19.80
N PRO A 317 25.78 8.09 -18.69
CA PRO A 317 25.65 6.68 -18.36
C PRO A 317 24.21 6.34 -17.98
N SER A 318 23.71 5.20 -18.46
CA SER A 318 22.42 4.67 -18.05
C SER A 318 22.40 4.53 -16.53
N ALA A 319 21.67 5.41 -15.85
CA ALA A 319 21.59 5.53 -14.39
C ALA A 319 20.88 4.32 -13.76
N HIS A 320 21.51 3.16 -13.86
CA HIS A 320 21.16 1.97 -13.10
C HIS A 320 22.23 1.79 -12.04
N PRO A 321 21.97 2.20 -10.79
CA PRO A 321 22.83 1.87 -9.68
C PRO A 321 23.02 0.36 -9.66
N GLU A 322 24.25 -0.12 -9.78
CA GLU A 322 24.53 -1.56 -9.84
C GLU A 322 24.03 -2.32 -8.62
N PHE A 323 23.87 -1.63 -7.50
CA PHE A 323 23.24 -2.17 -6.30
C PHE A 323 21.88 -2.80 -6.61
N ASP A 324 21.07 -2.23 -7.51
CA ASP A 324 19.76 -2.78 -7.90
C ASP A 324 19.88 -4.07 -8.74
N ARG A 325 21.08 -4.40 -9.27
CA ARG A 325 21.37 -5.67 -9.97
C ARG A 325 21.74 -6.79 -9.02
N PHE A 326 22.35 -6.46 -7.88
CA PHE A 326 22.84 -7.42 -6.89
C PHE A 326 21.95 -7.54 -5.65
N ILE A 327 21.04 -6.59 -5.46
CA ILE A 327 20.08 -6.56 -4.34
C ILE A 327 18.68 -6.64 -4.94
N GLU A 328 17.97 -7.72 -4.67
CA GLU A 328 16.54 -7.82 -4.96
C GLU A 328 15.80 -6.83 -4.06
N THR A 329 15.53 -5.64 -4.58
CA THR A 329 14.64 -4.68 -3.92
C THR A 329 13.20 -4.95 -4.35
N ASP A 330 12.23 -4.86 -3.43
CA ASP A 330 10.79 -5.06 -3.68
C ASP A 330 10.20 -4.24 -4.84
N LYS A 331 10.89 -3.18 -5.29
CA LYS A 331 10.40 -2.24 -6.33
C LYS A 331 11.42 -2.09 -7.44
N SER A 332 10.95 -2.24 -8.68
CA SER A 332 11.80 -2.06 -9.85
C SER A 332 12.29 -0.60 -9.97
N PRO A 333 13.47 -0.35 -10.58
CA PRO A 333 13.94 1.01 -10.87
C PRO A 333 12.92 1.84 -11.66
N LEU A 334 12.15 1.18 -12.54
CA LEU A 334 11.09 1.81 -13.32
C LEU A 334 9.93 2.29 -12.44
N GLU A 335 9.50 1.50 -11.45
CA GLU A 335 8.46 1.92 -10.50
C GLU A 335 8.93 3.10 -9.64
N LYS A 336 10.19 3.08 -9.19
CA LYS A 336 10.80 4.22 -8.47
C LYS A 336 10.75 5.48 -9.36
N ALA A 337 11.18 5.38 -10.62
CA ALA A 337 11.15 6.48 -11.57
C ALA A 337 9.72 6.96 -11.89
N GLN A 338 8.73 6.07 -12.01
CA GLN A 338 7.33 6.42 -12.20
C GLN A 338 6.78 7.20 -11.01
N ARG A 339 7.08 6.78 -9.78
CA ARG A 339 6.67 7.51 -8.57
C ARG A 339 7.23 8.94 -8.57
N LEU A 340 8.50 9.11 -8.95
CA LEU A 340 9.11 10.45 -9.08
C LEU A 340 8.49 11.28 -10.21
N ALA A 341 8.12 10.65 -11.33
CA ALA A 341 7.46 11.31 -12.45
C ALA A 341 6.09 11.87 -12.06
N ILE A 342 5.32 11.12 -11.26
CA ILE A 342 4.02 11.56 -10.74
C ILE A 342 4.16 12.85 -9.93
N LEU A 343 5.20 13.00 -9.10
CA LEU A 343 5.43 14.22 -8.31
C LEU A 343 5.64 15.48 -9.18
N LEU A 344 6.09 15.31 -10.42
CA LEU A 344 6.22 16.37 -11.42
C LEU A 344 4.96 16.59 -12.27
N GLY A 345 3.92 15.78 -12.07
CA GLY A 345 2.73 15.75 -12.91
C GLY A 345 2.99 15.15 -14.30
N LEU A 346 3.98 14.26 -14.41
CA LEU A 346 4.29 13.54 -15.65
C LEU A 346 3.68 12.12 -15.60
N THR A 347 3.08 11.69 -16.71
CA THR A 347 2.50 10.34 -16.82
C THR A 347 3.54 9.25 -17.07
N GLN A 348 4.66 9.62 -17.68
CA GLN A 348 5.80 8.75 -17.98
C GLN A 348 7.08 9.36 -17.43
N PRO A 349 8.04 8.54 -16.97
CA PRO A 349 9.33 9.05 -16.55
C PRO A 349 10.02 9.75 -17.72
N PRO A 350 10.55 10.97 -17.53
CA PRO A 350 11.27 11.66 -18.59
C PRO A 350 12.55 10.91 -18.92
N THR A 351 13.01 11.01 -20.16
CA THR A 351 14.36 10.60 -20.59
C THR A 351 15.15 11.83 -21.00
N ARG A 352 16.48 11.72 -21.06
CA ARG A 352 17.33 12.82 -21.51
C ARG A 352 16.96 13.25 -22.94
N ALA A 353 16.84 12.31 -23.87
CA ALA A 353 16.34 12.56 -25.21
C ALA A 353 14.95 13.22 -25.27
N SER A 354 13.98 12.79 -24.44
CA SER A 354 12.64 13.41 -24.44
C SER A 354 12.70 14.85 -23.93
N LEU A 355 13.48 15.10 -22.88
CA LEU A 355 13.64 16.43 -22.31
C LEU A 355 14.35 17.38 -23.28
N LEU A 356 15.38 16.91 -23.99
CA LEU A 356 16.05 17.67 -25.05
C LEU A 356 15.09 18.07 -26.18
N LYS A 357 14.21 17.15 -26.61
CA LYS A 357 13.17 17.47 -27.60
C LYS A 357 12.18 18.52 -27.07
N ASP A 358 11.79 18.42 -25.80
CA ASP A 358 10.85 19.33 -25.18
C ASP A 358 11.42 20.76 -25.01
N ILE A 359 12.69 20.90 -24.61
CA ILE A 359 13.32 22.23 -24.47
C ILE A 359 13.47 22.94 -25.83
N VAL A 360 13.71 22.19 -26.91
CA VAL A 360 13.75 22.74 -28.28
C VAL A 360 12.35 23.14 -28.71
N ARG A 361 11.33 22.29 -28.48
CA ARG A 361 9.93 22.59 -28.82
C ARG A 361 9.41 23.86 -28.13
N VAL A 362 9.79 24.10 -26.88
CA VAL A 362 9.38 25.28 -26.09
C VAL A 362 10.28 26.50 -26.34
N ASN A 363 11.28 26.34 -27.22
CA ASN A 363 12.24 27.36 -27.61
C ASN A 363 13.09 27.90 -26.44
N VAL A 364 13.50 27.01 -25.53
CA VAL A 364 14.39 27.37 -24.41
C VAL A 364 15.80 27.70 -24.92
N VAL A 365 16.26 26.97 -25.94
CA VAL A 365 17.62 27.13 -26.49
C VAL A 365 17.83 28.55 -26.98
N SER A 366 16.94 29.09 -27.83
CA SER A 366 17.11 30.45 -28.37
C SER A 366 16.97 31.55 -27.31
N LEU A 367 16.38 31.25 -26.16
CA LEU A 367 16.19 32.18 -25.05
C LEU A 367 17.39 32.18 -24.09
N ALA A 368 18.28 31.20 -24.17
CA ALA A 368 19.50 31.16 -23.38
C ALA A 368 20.55 32.16 -23.90
N SER A 369 21.63 32.37 -23.16
CA SER A 369 22.75 33.19 -23.61
C SER A 369 23.43 32.59 -24.85
N PRO A 370 24.02 33.41 -25.74
CA PRO A 370 24.70 32.92 -26.94
C PRO A 370 25.73 31.82 -26.64
N GLN A 371 26.47 31.95 -25.54
CA GLN A 371 27.47 30.97 -25.13
C GLN A 371 26.87 29.59 -24.83
N LEU A 372 25.67 29.54 -24.22
CA LEU A 372 25.00 28.28 -23.93
C LEU A 372 24.23 27.73 -25.14
N GLN A 373 23.86 28.59 -26.09
CA GLN A 373 23.34 28.16 -27.39
C GLN A 373 24.42 27.41 -28.17
N ASP A 374 25.63 27.97 -28.22
CA ASP A 374 26.80 27.32 -28.84
C ASP A 374 27.14 26.01 -28.13
N LEU A 375 27.08 25.97 -26.80
CA LEU A 375 27.29 24.74 -26.02
C LEU A 375 26.30 23.64 -26.40
N TYR A 376 25.01 23.96 -26.57
CA TYR A 376 24.02 23.00 -27.05
C TYR A 376 24.37 22.50 -28.46
N HIS A 377 24.77 23.41 -29.36
CA HIS A 377 25.15 23.04 -30.72
C HIS A 377 26.35 22.08 -30.74
N TRP A 378 27.40 22.36 -29.98
CA TRP A 378 28.61 21.53 -29.93
C TRP A 378 28.38 20.14 -29.31
N LEU A 379 27.49 20.02 -28.31
CA LEU A 379 27.26 18.75 -27.62
C LEU A 379 26.23 17.86 -28.32
N GLU A 380 25.20 18.44 -28.93
CA GLU A 380 24.04 17.68 -29.43
C GLU A 380 23.88 17.70 -30.96
N VAL A 381 24.48 18.65 -31.68
CA VAL A 381 24.26 18.83 -33.13
C VAL A 381 25.53 18.59 -33.95
N GLU A 382 26.64 19.23 -33.58
CA GLU A 382 27.88 19.22 -34.36
C GLU A 382 28.74 17.98 -34.04
N PHE A 383 29.25 17.32 -35.09
CA PHE A 383 30.23 16.26 -34.96
C PHE A 383 31.64 16.84 -35.19
N HIS A 384 32.37 17.15 -34.11
CA HIS A 384 33.72 17.71 -34.19
C HIS A 384 34.62 17.29 -33.00
N PRO A 385 35.09 16.03 -32.94
CA PRO A 385 35.77 15.49 -31.75
C PRO A 385 37.04 16.24 -31.36
N LEU A 386 37.79 16.80 -32.31
CA LEU A 386 39.10 17.41 -32.03
C LEU A 386 39.03 18.77 -31.31
N LEU A 387 37.95 19.54 -31.50
CA LEU A 387 37.80 20.88 -30.95
C LEU A 387 36.77 20.94 -29.81
N LEU A 388 35.98 19.89 -29.62
CA LEU A 388 34.87 19.83 -28.68
C LEU A 388 35.29 20.28 -27.27
N CYS A 389 36.27 19.61 -26.66
CA CYS A 389 36.69 19.93 -25.31
C CYS A 389 37.30 21.33 -25.19
N GLY A 390 38.02 21.82 -26.20
CA GLY A 390 38.57 23.19 -26.19
C GLY A 390 37.47 24.24 -26.19
N ARG A 391 36.45 24.08 -27.04
CA ARG A 391 35.29 24.98 -27.11
C ARG A 391 34.49 24.97 -25.81
N VAL A 392 34.18 23.79 -25.28
CA VAL A 392 33.44 23.66 -24.00
C VAL A 392 34.26 24.23 -22.83
N HIS A 393 35.58 24.05 -22.83
CA HIS A 393 36.44 24.58 -21.78
C HIS A 393 36.34 26.11 -21.65
N SER A 394 36.32 26.84 -22.77
CA SER A 394 36.13 28.31 -22.73
C SER A 394 34.81 28.75 -22.09
N VAL A 395 33.74 27.95 -22.22
CA VAL A 395 32.45 28.23 -21.57
C VAL A 395 32.52 27.89 -20.08
N ILE A 396 33.20 26.79 -19.73
CA ILE A 396 33.41 26.40 -18.32
C ILE A 396 34.21 27.46 -17.55
N GLU A 397 35.28 27.99 -18.14
CA GLU A 397 36.07 29.06 -17.51
C GLU A 397 35.22 30.30 -17.25
N GLN A 398 34.36 30.69 -18.20
CA GLN A 398 33.43 31.81 -18.01
C GLN A 398 32.41 31.55 -16.90
N LEU A 399 31.90 30.32 -16.79
CA LEU A 399 30.99 29.92 -15.71
C LEU A 399 31.68 29.86 -14.34
N ALA A 400 33.00 29.65 -14.30
CA ALA A 400 33.78 29.60 -13.06
C ALA A 400 34.11 31.00 -12.50
N VAL A 401 34.14 32.04 -13.35
CA VAL A 401 34.40 33.43 -12.93
C VAL A 401 33.23 34.05 -12.15
N ASP A 402 32.01 33.58 -12.39
CA ASP A 402 30.79 34.08 -11.73
C ASP A 402 30.60 33.40 -10.34
N GLU A 403 31.44 33.78 -9.36
CA GLU A 403 31.39 33.22 -8.00
C GLU A 403 30.02 33.47 -7.34
N GLY A 404 29.34 32.38 -6.96
CA GLY A 404 28.01 32.42 -6.35
C GLY A 404 26.84 32.19 -7.31
N SER A 405 27.11 32.01 -8.61
CA SER A 405 26.09 31.68 -9.60
C SER A 405 25.49 30.29 -9.37
N PRO A 406 24.15 30.12 -9.44
CA PRO A 406 23.51 28.80 -9.33
C PRO A 406 23.85 27.87 -10.51
N LEU A 407 24.58 28.37 -11.51
CA LEU A 407 25.06 27.63 -12.67
C LEU A 407 26.37 26.86 -12.38
N GLN A 408 27.16 27.30 -11.39
CA GLN A 408 28.45 26.70 -11.07
C GLN A 408 28.34 25.24 -10.64
N GLN A 409 27.23 24.87 -9.98
CA GLN A 409 26.98 23.49 -9.54
C GLN A 409 26.97 22.46 -10.69
N TYR A 410 26.72 22.89 -11.93
CA TYR A 410 26.64 21.99 -13.10
C TYR A 410 28.00 21.72 -13.75
N VAL A 411 29.05 22.46 -13.40
CA VAL A 411 30.36 22.41 -14.09
C VAL A 411 30.96 21.01 -14.11
N LEU A 412 31.00 20.32 -12.95
CA LEU A 412 31.57 18.97 -12.86
C LEU A 412 30.81 17.97 -13.75
N ALA A 413 29.48 17.97 -13.67
CA ALA A 413 28.66 17.08 -14.47
C ALA A 413 28.77 17.38 -15.98
N LEU A 414 28.89 18.66 -16.36
CA LEU A 414 29.13 19.08 -17.74
C LEU A 414 30.48 18.58 -18.27
N GLN A 415 31.54 18.63 -17.45
CA GLN A 415 32.85 18.10 -17.82
C GLN A 415 32.75 16.61 -18.16
N ASP A 416 32.16 15.81 -17.28
CA ASP A 416 32.01 14.36 -17.48
C ASP A 416 31.19 14.04 -18.73
N VAL A 417 30.05 14.72 -18.92
CA VAL A 417 29.22 14.58 -20.12
C VAL A 417 30.04 14.90 -21.38
N THR A 418 30.82 15.97 -21.36
CA THR A 418 31.65 16.37 -22.50
C THR A 418 32.72 15.35 -22.82
N LEU A 419 33.34 14.74 -21.80
CA LEU A 419 34.32 13.67 -21.98
C LEU A 419 33.67 12.42 -22.59
N VAL A 420 32.50 12.00 -22.10
CA VAL A 420 31.77 10.87 -22.70
C VAL A 420 31.38 11.18 -24.15
N ARG A 421 30.92 12.40 -24.43
CA ARG A 421 30.62 12.87 -25.81
C ARG A 421 31.85 12.81 -26.71
N LEU A 422 33.00 13.31 -26.24
CA LEU A 422 34.27 13.25 -26.96
C LEU A 422 34.59 11.80 -27.34
N ILE A 423 34.55 10.89 -26.37
CA ILE A 423 34.89 9.48 -26.59
C ILE A 423 33.92 8.82 -27.57
N ARG A 424 32.62 9.12 -27.48
CA ARG A 424 31.60 8.62 -28.42
C ARG A 424 31.79 9.12 -29.85
N GLN A 425 32.30 10.34 -30.03
CA GLN A 425 32.64 10.86 -31.36
C GLN A 425 33.96 10.24 -31.85
N VAL A 426 34.97 10.09 -30.99
CA VAL A 426 36.25 9.46 -31.33
C VAL A 426 36.07 8.00 -31.73
N SER A 427 35.22 7.24 -31.02
CA SER A 427 34.97 5.82 -31.31
C SER A 427 34.35 5.57 -32.69
N GLN A 428 33.68 6.56 -33.27
CA GLN A 428 33.09 6.46 -34.60
C GLN A 428 34.11 6.69 -35.71
N VAL A 429 35.26 7.31 -35.44
CA VAL A 429 36.28 7.63 -36.45
C VAL A 429 37.55 6.78 -36.28
N TYR A 430 37.90 6.46 -35.05
CA TYR A 430 39.11 5.71 -34.70
C TYR A 430 38.77 4.30 -34.26
N GLN A 431 39.47 3.31 -34.82
CA GLN A 431 39.46 1.95 -34.29
C GLN A 431 40.46 1.79 -33.13
N THR A 432 41.58 2.50 -33.16
CA THR A 432 42.61 2.47 -32.13
C THR A 432 43.27 3.84 -31.99
N ILE A 433 43.45 4.30 -30.76
CA ILE A 433 44.07 5.59 -30.43
C ILE A 433 45.00 5.46 -29.22
N LYS A 434 46.12 6.18 -29.21
CA LYS A 434 47.00 6.24 -28.03
C LYS A 434 46.31 6.97 -26.88
N PHE A 435 46.44 6.47 -25.66
CA PHE A 435 45.82 7.07 -24.48
C PHE A 435 46.31 8.51 -24.25
N GLU A 436 47.61 8.75 -24.44
CA GLU A 436 48.22 10.10 -24.36
C GLU A 436 47.57 11.09 -25.34
N ARG A 437 47.19 10.62 -26.54
CA ARG A 437 46.52 11.49 -27.52
C ARG A 437 45.10 11.85 -27.07
N VAL A 438 44.39 10.91 -26.45
CA VAL A 438 43.06 11.19 -25.88
C VAL A 438 43.16 12.19 -24.73
N LEU A 439 44.18 12.07 -23.87
CA LEU A 439 44.43 13.05 -22.80
C LEU A 439 44.72 14.45 -23.34
N GLN A 440 45.46 14.58 -24.45
CA GLN A 440 45.67 15.88 -25.11
C GLN A 440 44.37 16.50 -25.64
N LEU A 441 43.41 15.67 -26.05
CA LEU A 441 42.08 16.14 -26.49
C LEU A 441 41.19 16.50 -25.30
N ALA A 442 41.31 15.76 -24.20
CA ALA A 442 40.54 15.94 -22.98
C ALA A 442 41.18 16.99 -22.04
N VAL A 443 40.96 18.28 -22.34
CA VAL A 443 41.64 19.43 -21.71
C VAL A 443 41.50 19.54 -20.18
N PHE A 444 40.39 19.07 -19.61
CA PHE A 444 40.05 19.27 -18.19
C PHE A 444 39.92 17.95 -17.40
N THR A 445 40.70 16.93 -17.74
CA THR A 445 40.68 15.63 -17.04
C THR A 445 42.07 15.16 -16.60
N THR A 446 42.10 14.18 -15.70
CA THR A 446 43.33 13.46 -15.32
C THR A 446 43.34 12.07 -15.94
N HIS A 447 44.52 11.44 -15.99
CA HIS A 447 44.67 10.07 -16.50
C HIS A 447 43.69 9.09 -15.82
N PHE A 448 43.70 9.05 -14.49
CA PHE A 448 42.87 8.13 -13.71
C PHE A 448 41.38 8.46 -13.80
N HIS A 449 41.02 9.74 -13.87
CA HIS A 449 39.62 10.15 -14.02
C HIS A 449 39.04 9.72 -15.37
N LEU A 450 39.79 9.97 -16.46
CA LEU A 450 39.37 9.53 -17.79
C LEU A 450 39.26 8.01 -17.87
N GLU A 451 40.26 7.28 -17.36
CA GLU A 451 40.23 5.82 -17.35
C GLU A 451 39.03 5.27 -16.59
N ARG A 452 38.74 5.81 -15.40
CA ARG A 452 37.55 5.44 -14.63
C ARG A 452 36.25 5.67 -15.41
N LEU A 453 36.14 6.83 -16.07
CA LEU A 453 34.97 7.15 -16.90
C LEU A 453 34.80 6.17 -18.06
N LEU A 454 35.89 5.79 -18.74
CA LEU A 454 35.86 4.79 -19.81
C LEU A 454 35.41 3.42 -19.29
N VAL A 455 35.97 2.98 -18.15
CA VAL A 455 35.60 1.71 -17.51
C VAL A 455 34.12 1.71 -17.12
N ASP A 456 33.62 2.81 -16.56
CA ASP A 456 32.21 2.95 -16.23
C ASP A 456 31.33 2.84 -17.49
N CYS A 457 31.69 3.49 -18.61
CA CYS A 457 30.93 3.37 -19.86
C CYS A 457 30.92 1.93 -20.44
N VAL A 458 32.01 1.18 -20.30
CA VAL A 458 32.07 -0.23 -20.71
C VAL A 458 31.20 -1.08 -19.79
N ARG A 459 31.32 -0.87 -18.48
CA ARG A 459 30.62 -1.64 -17.45
C ARG A 459 29.09 -1.55 -17.57
N HIS A 460 28.57 -0.40 -17.98
CA HIS A 460 27.14 -0.18 -18.22
C HIS A 460 26.66 -0.64 -19.61
N ASN A 461 27.57 -1.17 -20.46
CA ASN A 461 27.34 -1.51 -21.87
C ASN A 461 26.91 -0.32 -22.75
N ASP A 462 27.37 0.89 -22.40
CA ASP A 462 27.10 2.12 -23.16
C ASP A 462 28.05 2.25 -24.36
N MET A 463 29.29 1.75 -24.23
CA MET A 463 30.33 1.80 -25.27
C MET A 463 31.20 0.54 -25.28
N GLN A 464 31.67 0.15 -26.47
CA GLN A 464 32.56 -1.00 -26.67
C GLN A 464 34.01 -0.54 -26.72
N ILE A 465 34.69 -0.57 -25.57
CA ILE A 465 36.06 -0.05 -25.39
C ILE A 465 36.93 -1.12 -24.75
N ARG A 466 38.15 -1.32 -25.28
CA ARG A 466 39.21 -2.12 -24.64
C ARG A 466 40.44 -1.26 -24.40
N ILE A 467 40.96 -1.29 -23.17
CA ILE A 467 42.13 -0.52 -22.77
C ILE A 467 43.32 -1.48 -22.70
N ASP A 468 44.37 -1.20 -23.47
CA ASP A 468 45.63 -1.93 -23.43
C ASP A 468 46.70 -1.04 -22.76
N HIS A 469 47.06 -1.38 -21.52
CA HIS A 469 48.10 -0.67 -20.78
C HIS A 469 49.52 -0.97 -21.28
N GLY A 470 49.76 -2.14 -21.88
CA GLY A 470 51.06 -2.52 -22.42
C GLY A 470 51.42 -1.67 -23.64
N ALA A 471 50.47 -1.52 -24.57
CA ALA A 471 50.60 -0.66 -25.74
C ALA A 471 50.21 0.82 -25.49
N LYS A 472 49.65 1.13 -24.31
CA LYS A 472 49.10 2.45 -23.93
C LYS A 472 48.09 2.99 -24.94
N CYS A 473 47.19 2.13 -25.41
CA CYS A 473 46.18 2.48 -26.39
C CYS A 473 44.78 2.03 -26.00
N ILE A 474 43.79 2.65 -26.63
CA ILE A 474 42.38 2.37 -26.50
C ILE A 474 41.89 1.82 -27.84
N HIS A 475 41.21 0.69 -27.81
CA HIS A 475 40.57 0.07 -28.96
C HIS A 475 39.05 0.22 -28.87
N PHE A 476 38.42 0.54 -30.01
CA PHE A 476 36.97 0.72 -30.11
C PHE A 476 36.36 -0.35 -31.02
N GLY A 477 35.26 -0.97 -30.57
CA GLY A 477 34.41 -1.85 -31.41
C GLY A 477 35.11 -3.08 -31.97
N MET A 478 36.13 -3.61 -31.29
CA MET A 478 36.82 -4.84 -31.71
C MET A 478 35.97 -6.10 -31.55
N ASP A 479 34.99 -6.09 -30.65
CA ASP A 479 34.14 -7.24 -30.40
C ASP A 479 32.87 -7.18 -31.26
N LEU A 480 32.78 -8.09 -32.22
CA LEU A 480 31.63 -8.18 -33.13
C LEU A 480 30.42 -8.88 -32.50
N SER A 481 30.59 -9.52 -31.34
CA SER A 481 29.54 -10.28 -30.66
C SER A 481 28.75 -9.47 -29.64
N GLU A 482 29.29 -8.34 -29.18
CA GLU A 482 28.64 -7.49 -28.20
C GLU A 482 27.50 -6.67 -28.80
N SER A 483 26.35 -6.69 -28.12
CA SER A 483 25.22 -5.81 -28.40
C SER A 483 25.22 -4.61 -27.46
N GLN A 484 25.13 -3.41 -28.00
CA GLN A 484 24.85 -2.22 -27.19
C GLN A 484 23.45 -2.31 -26.57
N ARG A 485 23.29 -1.71 -25.39
CA ARG A 485 22.04 -1.79 -24.60
C ARG A 485 20.91 -0.96 -25.19
N GLU A 486 21.22 0.18 -25.82
CA GLU A 486 20.24 1.08 -26.43
C GLU A 486 20.31 1.01 -27.96
N ASP A 487 19.16 0.86 -28.62
CA ASP A 487 19.07 0.80 -30.09
C ASP A 487 19.28 2.18 -30.78
N HIS A 488 19.30 3.27 -30.02
CA HIS A 488 19.43 4.63 -30.53
C HIS A 488 20.51 5.44 -29.80
N PRO A 489 21.70 5.61 -30.39
CA PRO A 489 22.73 6.46 -29.81
C PRO A 489 22.27 7.93 -29.72
N GLU A 490 22.24 8.48 -28.51
CA GLU A 490 22.02 9.92 -28.29
C GLU A 490 23.19 10.77 -28.83
N GLY A 491 22.89 11.94 -29.42
CA GLY A 491 23.88 12.92 -29.89
C GLY A 491 24.25 12.77 -31.38
N PRO A 492 25.29 13.48 -31.85
CA PRO A 492 25.69 13.45 -33.25
C PRO A 492 26.34 12.11 -33.62
N THR A 493 25.76 11.43 -34.61
CA THR A 493 26.23 10.13 -35.10
C THR A 493 26.60 10.22 -36.58
N LEU A 494 27.85 9.95 -36.89
CA LEU A 494 28.40 9.88 -38.24
C LEU A 494 28.19 8.49 -38.86
N GLN A 495 28.53 7.42 -38.13
CA GLN A 495 28.42 6.04 -38.62
C GLN A 495 28.20 5.03 -37.50
N SER A 496 27.50 3.93 -37.82
CA SER A 496 27.30 2.80 -36.92
C SER A 496 28.60 2.03 -36.68
N MET A 497 28.73 1.46 -35.48
CA MET A 497 29.87 0.62 -35.11
C MET A 497 29.89 -0.68 -35.94
N PRO A 498 31.06 -1.30 -36.16
CA PRO A 498 31.15 -2.56 -36.92
C PRO A 498 30.25 -3.68 -36.40
N SER A 499 30.12 -3.81 -35.07
CA SER A 499 29.22 -4.76 -34.40
C SER A 499 27.74 -4.54 -34.77
N GLU A 500 27.29 -3.28 -34.80
CA GLU A 500 25.95 -2.91 -35.23
C GLU A 500 25.71 -3.15 -36.73
N GLN A 501 26.72 -2.89 -37.57
CA GLN A 501 26.63 -3.13 -39.02
C GLN A 501 26.41 -4.60 -39.33
N VAL A 502 27.09 -5.51 -38.62
CA VAL A 502 26.89 -6.96 -38.72
C VAL A 502 25.49 -7.34 -38.24
N ARG A 503 25.06 -6.83 -37.08
CA ARG A 503 23.73 -7.15 -36.51
C ARG A 503 22.58 -6.70 -37.42
N ASN A 504 22.69 -5.51 -38.00
CA ASN A 504 21.65 -4.90 -38.84
C ASN A 504 21.81 -5.23 -40.34
N GLN A 505 22.76 -6.09 -40.72
CA GLN A 505 23.11 -6.36 -42.11
C GLN A 505 21.91 -6.78 -42.96
N LEU A 506 21.09 -7.72 -42.48
CA LEU A 506 19.93 -8.20 -43.21
C LEU A 506 18.85 -7.12 -43.39
N VAL A 507 18.65 -6.27 -42.38
CA VAL A 507 17.70 -5.14 -42.44
C VAL A 507 18.17 -4.10 -43.45
N ASN A 508 19.47 -3.78 -43.43
CA ASN A 508 20.07 -2.85 -44.39
C ASN A 508 19.98 -3.40 -45.82
N MET A 509 20.32 -4.67 -46.03
CA MET A 509 20.19 -5.34 -47.33
C MET A 509 18.74 -5.34 -47.82
N ALA A 510 17.78 -5.71 -46.96
CA ALA A 510 16.37 -5.72 -47.32
C ALA A 510 15.87 -4.30 -47.68
N THR A 511 16.27 -3.29 -46.92
CA THR A 511 15.88 -1.89 -47.16
C THR A 511 16.42 -1.38 -48.49
N VAL A 512 17.69 -1.62 -48.78
CA VAL A 512 18.33 -1.21 -50.04
C VAL A 512 17.73 -1.96 -51.22
N LEU A 513 17.54 -3.28 -51.10
CA LEU A 513 16.92 -4.10 -52.15
C LEU A 513 15.49 -3.67 -52.41
N HIS A 514 14.71 -3.36 -51.37
CA HIS A 514 13.35 -2.86 -51.51
C HIS A 514 13.31 -1.49 -52.20
N ARG A 515 14.23 -0.58 -51.87
CA ARG A 515 14.38 0.71 -52.57
C ARG A 515 14.75 0.49 -54.03
N ALA A 516 15.74 -0.36 -54.32
CA ALA A 516 16.14 -0.69 -55.69
C ALA A 516 14.99 -1.29 -56.51
N MET A 517 14.23 -2.23 -55.94
CA MET A 517 13.04 -2.80 -56.58
C MET A 517 11.99 -1.74 -56.89
N ASN A 518 11.74 -0.80 -55.97
CA ASN A 518 10.78 0.29 -56.17
C ASN A 518 11.24 1.25 -57.29
N THR A 519 12.55 1.46 -57.44
CA THR A 519 13.12 2.28 -58.53
C THR A 519 13.05 1.58 -59.88
N ILE A 520 13.38 0.27 -59.93
CA ILE A 520 13.38 -0.52 -61.18
C ILE A 520 11.97 -0.72 -61.72
N ASN A 521 10.99 -0.98 -60.85
CA ASN A 521 9.61 -1.22 -61.28
C ASN A 521 8.58 -0.57 -60.34
N PRO A 522 8.37 0.76 -60.47
CA PRO A 522 7.47 1.50 -59.58
C PRO A 522 6.00 1.11 -59.75
N HIS A 523 5.60 0.62 -60.93
CA HIS A 523 4.20 0.31 -61.24
C HIS A 523 3.77 -1.11 -60.88
N LYS A 524 4.70 -2.06 -60.67
CA LYS A 524 4.37 -3.46 -60.33
C LYS A 524 3.49 -3.57 -59.10
N LYS A 525 3.85 -2.90 -58.00
CA LYS A 525 3.04 -2.91 -56.77
C LYS A 525 1.66 -2.29 -56.97
N LYS A 526 1.53 -1.27 -57.82
CA LYS A 526 0.23 -0.67 -58.13
C LYS A 526 -0.63 -1.67 -58.90
N ALA A 527 -0.08 -2.30 -59.94
CA ALA A 527 -0.79 -3.33 -60.71
C ALA A 527 -1.21 -4.53 -59.85
N ASP A 528 -0.33 -5.04 -58.98
CA ASP A 528 -0.63 -6.14 -58.06
C ASP A 528 -1.72 -5.73 -57.05
N ARG A 529 -1.65 -4.51 -56.50
CA ARG A 529 -2.69 -3.96 -55.60
C ARG A 529 -4.03 -3.77 -56.30
N ASP A 530 -4.03 -3.28 -57.54
CA ASP A 530 -5.26 -3.06 -58.30
C ASP A 530 -5.93 -4.39 -58.65
N LYS A 531 -5.13 -5.41 -59.01
CA LYS A 531 -5.61 -6.79 -59.21
C LYS A 531 -6.18 -7.40 -57.94
N LEU A 532 -5.47 -7.29 -56.81
CA LEU A 532 -5.95 -7.79 -55.52
C LEU A 532 -7.21 -7.06 -55.08
N ARG A 533 -7.27 -5.74 -55.25
CA ARG A 533 -8.46 -4.93 -54.95
C ARG A 533 -9.65 -5.38 -55.77
N ALA A 534 -9.48 -5.62 -57.08
CA ALA A 534 -10.53 -6.14 -57.94
C ALA A 534 -11.04 -7.51 -57.45
N GLN A 535 -10.13 -8.42 -57.08
CA GLN A 535 -10.49 -9.73 -56.52
C GLN A 535 -11.26 -9.61 -55.20
N MET A 536 -10.81 -8.73 -54.29
CA MET A 536 -11.48 -8.50 -53.00
C MET A 536 -12.88 -7.89 -53.19
N VAL A 537 -13.01 -6.93 -54.11
CA VAL A 537 -14.30 -6.33 -54.46
C VAL A 537 -15.23 -7.38 -55.04
N GLN A 538 -14.75 -8.20 -55.97
CA GLN A 538 -15.53 -9.29 -56.56
C GLN A 538 -15.99 -10.28 -55.49
N HIS A 539 -15.07 -10.75 -54.64
CA HIS A 539 -15.39 -11.64 -53.53
C HIS A 539 -16.44 -11.02 -52.59
N TYR A 540 -16.33 -9.73 -52.27
CA TYR A 540 -17.37 -9.03 -51.51
C TYR A 540 -18.72 -9.06 -52.22
N HIS A 541 -18.78 -8.78 -53.53
CA HIS A 541 -20.03 -8.86 -54.29
C HIS A 541 -20.64 -10.26 -54.29
N ASP A 542 -19.82 -11.31 -54.33
CA ASP A 542 -20.26 -12.70 -54.30
C ASP A 542 -20.75 -13.11 -52.89
N THR A 543 -20.13 -12.60 -51.82
CA THR A 543 -20.44 -13.04 -50.44
C THR A 543 -21.38 -12.12 -49.66
N LYS A 544 -21.57 -10.85 -50.06
CA LYS A 544 -22.25 -9.83 -49.24
C LYS A 544 -23.65 -10.23 -48.81
N GLN A 545 -24.44 -10.85 -49.69
CA GLN A 545 -25.81 -11.25 -49.37
C GLN A 545 -25.84 -12.43 -48.38
N ARG A 546 -24.95 -13.42 -48.59
CA ARG A 546 -24.82 -14.59 -47.70
C ARG A 546 -24.36 -14.18 -46.30
N GLU A 547 -23.34 -13.33 -46.20
CA GLU A 547 -22.85 -12.82 -44.91
C GLU A 547 -23.90 -11.94 -44.23
N HIS A 548 -24.63 -11.10 -44.96
CA HIS A 548 -25.73 -10.31 -44.40
C HIS A 548 -26.82 -11.19 -43.79
N GLN A 549 -27.27 -12.23 -44.51
CA GLN A 549 -28.24 -13.20 -43.99
C GLN A 549 -27.71 -13.95 -42.77
N ARG A 550 -26.43 -14.34 -42.78
CA ARG A 550 -25.77 -15.00 -41.65
C ARG A 550 -25.71 -14.10 -40.42
N ILE A 551 -25.42 -12.81 -40.58
CA ILE A 551 -25.40 -11.83 -39.49
C ILE A 551 -26.81 -11.63 -38.94
N LEU A 552 -27.83 -11.50 -39.79
CA LEU A 552 -29.23 -11.41 -39.34
C LEU A 552 -29.68 -12.66 -38.58
N ALA A 553 -29.34 -13.85 -39.09
CA ALA A 553 -29.63 -15.11 -38.41
C ALA A 553 -28.91 -15.19 -37.05
N ARG A 554 -27.65 -14.76 -36.98
CA ARG A 554 -26.89 -14.67 -35.72
C ARG A 554 -27.51 -13.67 -34.75
N HIS A 555 -27.97 -12.51 -35.23
CA HIS A 555 -28.67 -11.52 -34.41
C HIS A 555 -29.91 -12.15 -33.78
N LYS A 556 -30.72 -12.87 -34.57
CA LYS A 556 -31.88 -13.60 -34.06
C LYS A 556 -31.50 -14.62 -32.98
N ILE A 557 -30.48 -15.45 -33.22
CA ILE A 557 -30.01 -16.44 -32.24
C ILE A 557 -29.54 -15.77 -30.93
N ILE A 558 -28.86 -14.62 -31.03
CA ILE A 558 -28.40 -13.88 -29.85
C ILE A 558 -29.59 -13.32 -29.07
N GLU A 559 -30.57 -12.75 -29.76
CA GLU A 559 -31.75 -12.16 -29.12
C GLU A 559 -32.63 -13.24 -28.46
N ASP A 560 -32.89 -14.34 -29.16
CA ASP A 560 -33.59 -15.52 -28.61
C ASP A 560 -32.87 -16.06 -27.35
N ARG A 561 -31.52 -16.06 -27.37
CA ARG A 561 -30.71 -16.50 -26.23
C ARG A 561 -30.71 -15.51 -25.08
N LYS A 562 -30.75 -14.20 -25.33
CA LYS A 562 -30.90 -13.19 -24.28
C LYS A 562 -32.26 -13.31 -23.62
N GLU A 563 -33.34 -13.41 -24.39
CA GLU A 563 -34.68 -13.61 -23.84
C GLU A 563 -34.75 -14.88 -22.98
N TYR A 564 -34.14 -15.98 -23.45
CA TYR A 564 -34.08 -17.21 -22.67
C TYR A 564 -33.31 -17.05 -21.36
N LEU A 565 -32.15 -16.38 -21.38
CA LEU A 565 -31.35 -16.11 -20.17
C LEU A 565 -32.05 -15.14 -19.21
N GLU A 566 -32.73 -14.13 -19.73
CA GLU A 566 -33.56 -13.23 -18.92
C GLU A 566 -34.68 -13.99 -18.24
N ARG A 567 -35.44 -14.82 -18.98
CA ARG A 567 -36.49 -15.68 -18.40
C ARG A 567 -35.92 -16.62 -17.33
N LEU A 568 -34.76 -17.23 -17.56
CA LEU A 568 -34.11 -18.11 -16.59
C LEU A 568 -33.68 -17.35 -15.33
N ASN A 569 -33.15 -16.14 -15.48
CA ASN A 569 -32.79 -15.27 -14.36
C ASN A 569 -34.03 -14.81 -13.59
N THR A 570 -35.12 -14.44 -14.25
CA THR A 570 -36.38 -14.07 -13.57
C THR A 570 -36.92 -15.23 -12.75
N VAL A 571 -36.94 -16.44 -13.31
CA VAL A 571 -37.35 -17.65 -12.57
C VAL A 571 -36.42 -17.91 -11.37
N ARG A 572 -35.12 -17.74 -11.54
CA ARG A 572 -34.14 -17.91 -10.46
C ARG A 572 -34.31 -16.87 -9.34
N GLU A 573 -34.54 -15.61 -9.70
CA GLU A 573 -34.82 -14.53 -8.75
C GLU A 573 -36.14 -14.77 -8.01
N GLU A 574 -37.18 -15.25 -8.70
CA GLU A 574 -38.45 -15.65 -8.07
C GLU A 574 -38.27 -16.85 -7.12
N GLU A 575 -37.47 -17.86 -7.47
CA GLU A 575 -37.15 -18.99 -6.59
C GLU A 575 -36.31 -18.58 -5.38
N GLU A 576 -35.36 -17.66 -5.56
CA GLU A 576 -34.57 -17.09 -4.47
C GLU A 576 -35.44 -16.21 -3.55
N ALA A 577 -36.33 -15.41 -4.11
CA ALA A 577 -37.31 -14.63 -3.35
C ALA A 577 -38.28 -15.52 -2.57
N ARG A 578 -38.80 -16.60 -3.19
CA ARG A 578 -39.64 -17.59 -2.48
C ARG A 578 -38.88 -18.29 -1.37
N ARG A 579 -37.62 -18.70 -1.59
CA ARG A 579 -36.79 -19.29 -0.52
C ARG A 579 -36.54 -18.32 0.62
N GLN A 580 -36.28 -17.04 0.32
CA GLN A 580 -36.15 -16.00 1.35
C GLN A 580 -37.45 -15.77 2.11
N GLU A 581 -38.59 -15.76 1.42
CA GLU A 581 -39.91 -15.63 2.06
C GLU A 581 -40.24 -16.85 2.92
N GLU A 582 -39.94 -18.07 2.47
CA GLU A 582 -40.10 -19.29 3.26
C GLU A 582 -39.19 -19.29 4.49
N LEU A 583 -37.93 -18.88 4.36
CA LEU A 583 -37.00 -18.70 5.48
C LEU A 583 -37.51 -17.64 6.46
N ALA A 584 -38.03 -16.51 5.97
CA ALA A 584 -38.62 -15.47 6.80
C ALA A 584 -39.88 -15.96 7.52
N ARG A 585 -40.75 -16.72 6.84
CA ARG A 585 -41.91 -17.37 7.48
C ARG A 585 -41.47 -18.40 8.52
N GLN A 586 -40.44 -19.19 8.25
CA GLN A 586 -39.88 -20.15 9.21
C GLN A 586 -39.27 -19.43 10.42
N GLN A 587 -38.57 -18.31 10.22
CA GLN A 587 -38.04 -17.48 11.30
C GLN A 587 -39.15 -16.84 12.12
N MET A 588 -40.19 -16.29 11.48
CA MET A 588 -41.37 -15.75 12.16
C MET A 588 -42.12 -16.84 12.94
N LEU A 589 -42.28 -18.04 12.37
CA LEU A 589 -42.86 -19.19 13.06
C LEU A 589 -41.97 -19.69 14.21
N ALA A 590 -40.64 -19.65 14.07
CA ALA A 590 -39.70 -19.99 15.13
C ALA A 590 -39.70 -18.94 16.25
N GLU A 591 -39.80 -17.66 15.92
CA GLU A 591 -39.92 -16.58 16.89
C GLU A 591 -41.29 -16.59 17.58
N PHE A 592 -42.36 -16.87 16.83
CA PHE A 592 -43.69 -17.11 17.40
C PHE A 592 -43.67 -18.33 18.31
N LYS A 593 -43.06 -19.45 17.91
CA LYS A 593 -42.87 -20.62 18.78
C LYS A 593 -42.00 -20.32 19.98
N ARG A 594 -40.97 -19.47 19.88
CA ARG A 594 -40.15 -19.04 21.02
C ARG A 594 -40.97 -18.18 21.98
N LEU A 595 -41.75 -17.24 21.46
CA LEU A 595 -42.67 -16.39 22.24
C LEU A 595 -43.79 -17.22 22.86
N GLU A 596 -44.34 -18.20 22.14
CA GLU A 596 -45.35 -19.14 22.61
C GLU A 596 -44.77 -20.09 23.63
N GLN A 597 -43.55 -20.59 23.46
CA GLN A 597 -42.81 -21.32 24.50
C GLN A 597 -42.53 -20.43 25.72
N GLU A 598 -42.20 -19.15 25.56
CA GLU A 598 -42.02 -18.22 26.68
C GLU A 598 -43.36 -17.89 27.37
N ARG A 599 -44.46 -17.84 26.61
CA ARG A 599 -45.82 -17.66 27.12
C ARG A 599 -46.32 -18.91 27.83
N GLU A 600 -46.14 -20.08 27.22
CA GLU A 600 -46.37 -21.39 27.79
C GLU A 600 -45.47 -21.60 28.99
N GLU A 601 -44.22 -21.16 29.02
CA GLU A 601 -43.36 -21.33 30.20
C GLU A 601 -43.79 -20.38 31.33
N ARG A 602 -44.33 -19.20 31.03
CA ARG A 602 -44.97 -18.32 32.02
C ARG A 602 -46.34 -18.83 32.48
N GLU A 603 -47.15 -19.37 31.58
CA GLU A 603 -48.46 -19.97 31.90
C GLU A 603 -48.28 -21.32 32.59
N ARG A 604 -47.29 -22.11 32.21
CA ARG A 604 -46.86 -23.36 32.84
C ARG A 604 -46.18 -23.07 34.16
N LYS A 605 -45.49 -21.94 34.39
CA LYS A 605 -45.09 -21.51 35.74
C LYS A 605 -46.29 -21.08 36.60
N ARG A 606 -47.33 -20.47 36.02
CA ARG A 606 -48.58 -20.15 36.74
C ARG A 606 -49.39 -21.40 37.05
N GLN A 607 -49.56 -22.28 36.07
CA GLN A 607 -50.22 -23.57 36.18
C GLN A 607 -49.41 -24.53 37.01
N GLU A 608 -48.07 -24.54 37.00
CA GLU A 608 -47.25 -25.33 37.93
C GLU A 608 -47.43 -24.78 39.33
N ASN A 609 -47.50 -23.48 39.57
CA ASN A 609 -47.84 -22.96 40.90
C ASN A 609 -49.27 -23.33 41.34
N GLU A 610 -50.26 -23.30 40.44
CA GLU A 610 -51.65 -23.72 40.74
C GLU A 610 -51.78 -25.24 40.88
N ILE A 611 -51.13 -26.02 40.01
CA ILE A 611 -51.08 -27.49 40.00
C ILE A 611 -50.24 -27.99 41.16
N GLN A 612 -49.22 -27.28 41.63
CA GLN A 612 -48.45 -27.66 42.81
C GLN A 612 -49.24 -27.38 44.08
N GLN A 613 -50.03 -26.31 44.13
CA GLN A 613 -51.03 -26.10 45.19
C GLN A 613 -52.19 -27.12 45.15
N ILE A 614 -52.58 -27.60 43.96
CA ILE A 614 -53.61 -28.66 43.78
C ILE A 614 -53.03 -30.06 44.02
N LYS A 615 -51.77 -30.34 43.62
CA LYS A 615 -51.05 -31.61 43.86
C LYS A 615 -50.68 -31.75 45.33
N ASP A 616 -50.31 -30.68 46.04
CA ASP A 616 -50.13 -30.75 47.50
C ASP A 616 -51.46 -31.04 48.23
N ARG A 617 -52.59 -30.63 47.64
CA ARG A 617 -53.93 -30.93 48.15
C ARG A 617 -54.38 -32.36 47.79
N GLN A 618 -54.15 -32.82 46.56
CA GLN A 618 -54.48 -34.16 46.07
C GLN A 618 -53.52 -35.26 46.54
N LEU A 619 -52.24 -34.95 46.82
CA LEU A 619 -51.27 -35.87 47.43
C LEU A 619 -51.68 -36.16 48.87
N LYS A 620 -52.17 -35.16 49.62
CA LYS A 620 -52.78 -35.38 50.95
C LYS A 620 -54.05 -36.24 50.87
N GLU A 621 -54.91 -36.05 49.87
CA GLU A 621 -56.16 -36.81 49.70
C GLU A 621 -55.96 -38.23 49.15
N LYS A 622 -55.03 -38.45 48.20
CA LYS A 622 -54.72 -39.79 47.65
C LYS A 622 -53.80 -40.62 48.54
N MET A 623 -52.92 -40.01 49.33
CA MET A 623 -52.14 -40.72 50.34
C MET A 623 -53.04 -41.23 51.49
N GLN A 624 -54.17 -40.57 51.75
CA GLN A 624 -55.24 -41.09 52.62
C GLN A 624 -56.01 -42.25 51.97
N GLN A 625 -56.30 -42.22 50.67
CA GLN A 625 -57.01 -43.30 49.95
C GLN A 625 -56.17 -44.57 49.70
N ILE A 626 -54.85 -44.46 49.50
CA ILE A 626 -53.96 -45.61 49.27
C ILE A 626 -53.57 -46.33 50.58
N SER A 627 -53.71 -45.67 51.75
CA SER A 627 -53.59 -46.33 53.06
C SER A 627 -54.68 -47.36 53.35
N LEU A 628 -55.80 -47.31 52.61
CA LEU A 628 -57.03 -48.09 52.82
C LEU A 628 -57.15 -49.33 51.91
N THR A 629 -56.19 -49.59 51.00
CA THR A 629 -56.21 -50.78 50.11
C THR A 629 -55.14 -51.81 50.50
N SER A 630 -55.53 -53.09 50.55
CA SER A 630 -54.70 -54.16 51.15
C SER A 630 -53.40 -54.48 50.36
N HIS A 631 -53.32 -54.09 49.09
CA HIS A 631 -52.10 -54.20 48.29
C HIS A 631 -51.10 -53.05 48.56
N GLY A 632 -51.59 -51.85 48.90
CA GLY A 632 -50.75 -50.70 49.30
C GLY A 632 -50.06 -50.90 50.65
N GLN A 633 -50.72 -51.56 51.60
CA GLN A 633 -50.15 -51.84 52.93
C GLN A 633 -48.98 -52.84 52.92
N LYS A 634 -48.83 -53.68 51.89
CA LYS A 634 -47.69 -54.63 51.78
C LYS A 634 -46.43 -54.00 51.19
N ILE A 635 -46.56 -52.94 50.40
CA ILE A 635 -45.43 -52.17 49.85
C ILE A 635 -44.95 -51.12 50.86
N LEU A 636 -45.86 -50.54 51.65
CA LEU A 636 -45.57 -49.61 52.74
C LEU A 636 -44.82 -50.22 53.95
N ARG A 637 -44.75 -51.56 54.08
CA ARG A 637 -44.01 -52.23 55.17
C ARG A 637 -42.52 -52.49 54.89
N LYS A 638 -42.01 -52.16 53.71
CA LYS A 638 -40.62 -52.47 53.29
C LYS A 638 -39.68 -51.26 53.19
N PHE A 639 -40.11 -50.03 53.51
CA PHE A 639 -39.27 -48.82 53.45
C PHE A 639 -39.63 -47.80 54.55
N ASP A 640 -38.63 -47.05 55.05
CA ASP A 640 -38.73 -46.04 56.12
C ASP A 640 -39.15 -44.63 55.64
N GLU A 641 -39.64 -43.80 56.58
CA GLU A 641 -40.38 -42.54 56.34
C GLU A 641 -39.63 -41.41 55.62
N ASP A 642 -38.29 -41.41 55.60
CA ASP A 642 -37.48 -40.39 54.90
C ASP A 642 -37.11 -40.78 53.45
N ASP A 643 -37.24 -42.05 53.07
CA ASP A 643 -37.14 -42.49 51.67
C ASP A 643 -38.48 -42.34 50.92
N ILE A 644 -39.60 -42.30 51.64
CA ILE A 644 -40.96 -42.12 51.09
C ILE A 644 -41.22 -40.67 50.63
N LYS A 645 -40.46 -39.68 51.13
CA LYS A 645 -40.56 -38.27 50.71
C LYS A 645 -39.68 -37.90 49.50
N LYS A 646 -38.81 -38.81 49.04
CA LYS A 646 -37.88 -38.56 47.92
C LYS A 646 -38.17 -39.37 46.65
N LEU A 647 -39.16 -40.27 46.67
CA LEU A 647 -39.56 -41.02 45.48
C LEU A 647 -40.85 -40.47 44.85
N ASP A 648 -40.71 -40.08 43.60
CA ASP A 648 -41.74 -39.53 42.73
C ASP A 648 -42.69 -40.63 42.19
N ALA A 649 -43.92 -40.26 41.83
CA ALA A 649 -44.96 -41.16 41.33
C ALA A 649 -44.53 -41.93 40.05
N GLU A 650 -43.50 -41.45 39.35
CA GLU A 650 -42.93 -42.08 38.16
C GLU A 650 -41.89 -43.17 38.48
N GLN A 651 -41.20 -43.10 39.63
CA GLN A 651 -40.26 -44.16 40.04
C GLN A 651 -40.96 -45.38 40.63
N ILE A 652 -42.19 -45.22 41.12
CA ILE A 652 -43.08 -46.33 41.49
C ILE A 652 -43.63 -47.04 40.24
N ALA A 653 -43.92 -46.28 39.17
CA ALA A 653 -44.31 -46.84 37.86
C ALA A 653 -43.13 -47.53 37.12
N ILE A 654 -41.89 -47.09 37.33
CA ILE A 654 -40.69 -47.75 36.76
C ILE A 654 -40.41 -49.10 37.44
N LYS A 655 -40.63 -49.21 38.77
CA LYS A 655 -40.54 -50.50 39.47
C LYS A 655 -41.72 -51.43 39.17
N GLU A 656 -42.89 -50.88 38.85
CA GLU A 656 -44.02 -51.62 38.28
C GLU A 656 -43.70 -52.12 36.86
N ALA A 657 -43.00 -51.33 36.05
CA ALA A 657 -42.50 -51.74 34.72
C ALA A 657 -41.34 -52.77 34.79
N GLU A 658 -40.55 -52.82 35.86
CA GLU A 658 -39.54 -53.86 36.10
C GLU A 658 -40.17 -55.21 36.45
N GLU A 659 -41.24 -55.23 37.25
CA GLU A 659 -42.07 -56.43 37.48
C GLU A 659 -42.77 -56.87 36.18
N LEU A 660 -43.26 -55.91 35.36
CA LEU A 660 -43.86 -56.18 34.05
C LEU A 660 -42.83 -56.69 33.01
N GLN A 661 -41.56 -56.25 33.07
CA GLN A 661 -40.47 -56.82 32.29
C GLN A 661 -40.08 -58.23 32.76
N LYS A 662 -40.29 -58.55 34.03
CA LYS A 662 -40.10 -59.89 34.59
C LYS A 662 -41.16 -60.85 34.07
N GLU A 663 -42.42 -60.42 34.00
CA GLU A 663 -43.51 -61.14 33.32
C GLU A 663 -43.24 -61.29 31.80
N ARG A 664 -42.64 -60.27 31.16
CA ARG A 664 -42.23 -60.35 29.74
C ARG A 664 -41.07 -61.32 29.51
N ARG A 665 -40.14 -61.50 30.47
CA ARG A 665 -39.10 -62.55 30.42
C ARG A 665 -39.68 -63.95 30.59
N GLU A 666 -40.69 -64.13 31.43
CA GLU A 666 -41.40 -65.40 31.57
C GLU A 666 -42.18 -65.77 30.29
N LEU A 667 -42.74 -64.79 29.57
CA LEU A 667 -43.36 -64.99 28.27
C LEU A 667 -42.34 -65.40 27.17
N LEU A 668 -41.14 -64.81 27.18
CA LEU A 668 -40.03 -65.19 26.29
C LEU A 668 -39.46 -66.59 26.62
N GLN A 669 -39.50 -67.01 27.89
CA GLN A 669 -39.12 -68.36 28.31
C GLN A 669 -40.14 -69.41 27.83
N LYS A 670 -41.44 -69.06 27.76
CA LYS A 670 -42.48 -69.88 27.11
C LYS A 670 -42.28 -69.99 25.60
N LEU A 671 -41.87 -68.93 24.91
CA LEU A 671 -41.52 -68.95 23.47
C LEU A 671 -40.28 -69.82 23.17
N LYS A 672 -39.22 -69.76 23.99
CA LYS A 672 -38.06 -70.68 23.89
C LYS A 672 -38.40 -72.16 24.13
N SER A 673 -39.46 -72.45 24.89
CA SER A 673 -39.95 -73.83 25.08
C SER A 673 -40.66 -74.37 23.83
N GLN A 674 -41.33 -73.50 23.05
CA GLN A 674 -41.91 -73.85 21.76
C GLN A 674 -40.85 -74.03 20.67
N GLU A 675 -39.78 -73.23 20.67
CA GLU A 675 -38.63 -73.38 19.78
C GLU A 675 -37.97 -74.77 19.94
N LYS A 676 -37.79 -75.24 21.18
CA LYS A 676 -37.30 -76.60 21.45
C LYS A 676 -38.23 -77.69 20.92
N LYS A 677 -39.56 -77.49 20.95
CA LYS A 677 -40.53 -78.44 20.37
C LYS A 677 -40.43 -78.54 18.85
N VAL A 678 -40.15 -77.43 18.16
CA VAL A 678 -39.94 -77.42 16.71
C VAL A 678 -38.61 -78.09 16.34
N ASP A 679 -37.55 -77.85 17.11
CA ASP A 679 -36.25 -78.49 16.90
C ASP A 679 -36.30 -80.02 17.17
N TYR A 680 -37.02 -80.48 18.19
CA TYR A 680 -37.26 -81.92 18.39
C TYR A 680 -38.05 -82.56 17.24
N PHE A 681 -38.95 -81.81 16.60
CA PHE A 681 -39.74 -82.30 15.48
C PHE A 681 -38.91 -82.40 14.18
N GLU A 682 -38.04 -81.43 13.90
CA GLU A 682 -37.06 -81.55 12.80
C GLU A 682 -36.04 -82.66 13.05
N ARG A 683 -35.59 -82.83 14.29
CA ARG A 683 -34.65 -83.89 14.66
C ARG A 683 -35.28 -85.28 14.48
N ALA A 684 -36.57 -85.44 14.79
CA ALA A 684 -37.32 -86.67 14.51
C ALA A 684 -37.46 -86.94 12.99
N LYS A 685 -37.71 -85.91 12.17
CA LYS A 685 -37.74 -86.06 10.70
C LYS A 685 -36.38 -86.48 10.13
N ARG A 686 -35.28 -85.87 10.59
CA ARG A 686 -33.93 -86.26 10.16
C ARG A 686 -33.52 -87.67 10.62
N ILE A 687 -33.97 -88.11 11.80
CA ILE A 687 -33.75 -89.49 12.29
C ILE A 687 -34.46 -90.52 11.39
N GLU A 688 -35.63 -90.19 10.81
CA GLU A 688 -36.33 -91.01 9.80
C GLU A 688 -35.66 -90.95 8.41
N GLU A 689 -35.04 -89.83 8.03
CA GLU A 689 -34.35 -89.68 6.73
C GLU A 689 -32.96 -90.35 6.68
N ILE A 690 -32.23 -90.43 7.80
CA ILE A 690 -30.86 -90.98 7.86
C ILE A 690 -30.76 -92.45 7.38
N PRO A 691 -31.67 -93.39 7.73
CA PRO A 691 -31.64 -94.76 7.22
C PRO A 691 -31.80 -94.85 5.70
N LEU A 692 -32.63 -93.99 5.09
CA LEU A 692 -32.84 -93.94 3.64
C LEU A 692 -31.58 -93.44 2.92
N LEU A 693 -30.93 -92.44 3.49
CA LEU A 693 -29.64 -91.92 2.99
C LEU A 693 -28.49 -92.93 3.21
N GLN A 694 -28.47 -93.68 4.31
CA GLN A 694 -27.52 -94.79 4.53
C GLN A 694 -27.74 -95.94 3.55
N LYS A 695 -28.98 -96.20 3.10
CA LYS A 695 -29.27 -97.17 2.05
C LYS A 695 -28.68 -96.74 0.69
N ALA A 696 -28.82 -95.46 0.34
CA ALA A 696 -28.18 -94.88 -0.84
C ALA A 696 -26.64 -94.86 -0.74
N LEU A 697 -26.08 -94.77 0.47
CA LEU A 697 -24.63 -94.78 0.70
C LEU A 697 -24.02 -96.19 0.78
N ASN A 698 -24.76 -97.22 1.21
CA ASN A 698 -24.32 -98.62 1.19
C ASN A 698 -24.21 -99.19 -0.23
N GLU A 699 -24.93 -98.64 -1.21
CA GLU A 699 -24.69 -98.93 -2.63
C GLU A 699 -23.35 -98.35 -3.12
N LYS A 700 -22.81 -97.35 -2.44
CA LYS A 700 -21.44 -96.86 -2.69
C LYS A 700 -20.35 -97.85 -2.27
N GLN A 701 -20.64 -98.96 -1.59
CA GLN A 701 -19.58 -99.79 -1.00
C GLN A 701 -19.42 -101.20 -1.55
N VAL A 702 -20.32 -101.68 -2.40
CA VAL A 702 -20.31 -103.11 -2.74
C VAL A 702 -19.34 -103.52 -3.84
N PHE A 703 -19.09 -102.75 -4.90
CA PHE A 703 -18.42 -103.40 -6.05
C PHE A 703 -17.33 -102.63 -6.78
N SER A 704 -16.30 -102.35 -5.97
CA SER A 704 -14.93 -102.67 -6.39
C SER A 704 -14.22 -101.54 -7.15
N LEU A 705 -13.18 -100.89 -6.63
CA LEU A 705 -12.16 -101.36 -5.69
C LEU A 705 -11.42 -102.65 -6.13
N VAL A 706 -11.70 -103.22 -7.32
CA VAL A 706 -11.00 -104.43 -7.79
C VAL A 706 -10.40 -104.34 -9.19
N SER A 707 -11.00 -103.67 -10.18
CA SER A 707 -10.54 -103.90 -11.56
C SER A 707 -9.66 -102.80 -12.13
N PHE A 708 -8.37 -102.96 -11.90
CA PHE A 708 -7.39 -102.77 -12.97
C PHE A 708 -7.08 -101.31 -13.33
N LEU A 709 -6.01 -100.72 -12.79
CA LEU A 709 -4.63 -101.00 -13.24
C LEU A 709 -4.55 -101.29 -14.74
N ARG A 710 -3.65 -100.55 -15.38
CA ARG A 710 -3.04 -100.79 -16.70
C ARG A 710 -3.70 -100.05 -17.85
N THR A 711 -2.79 -99.51 -18.66
CA THR A 711 -2.88 -99.38 -20.11
C THR A 711 -3.93 -98.38 -20.61
N CYS A 712 -3.66 -97.49 -21.53
CA CYS A 712 -2.51 -97.21 -22.38
C CYS A 712 -2.92 -95.97 -23.19
N THR A 713 -1.92 -95.31 -23.80
CA THR A 713 -1.98 -94.69 -25.14
C THR A 713 -3.37 -94.21 -25.63
N GLY A 714 -3.60 -92.91 -25.75
CA GLY A 714 -3.26 -92.19 -26.97
C GLY A 714 -3.93 -92.80 -28.21
N HIS A 715 -5.04 -92.22 -28.69
CA HIS A 715 -5.33 -92.06 -30.12
C HIS A 715 -6.63 -91.28 -30.40
N SER A 716 -6.48 -90.30 -31.30
CA SER A 716 -7.33 -89.99 -32.46
C SER A 716 -8.81 -89.59 -32.33
N ASN A 717 -9.05 -88.32 -32.68
CA ASN A 717 -9.88 -87.88 -33.83
C ASN A 717 -11.43 -87.99 -33.72
N PRO A 718 -12.20 -87.34 -34.63
CA PRO A 718 -13.14 -86.25 -34.28
C PRO A 718 -14.55 -86.52 -34.85
N HIS A 719 -15.34 -85.45 -35.05
CA HIS A 719 -16.67 -85.42 -35.71
C HIS A 719 -17.82 -85.97 -34.83
N CYS A 720 -19.05 -85.47 -34.88
CA CYS A 720 -19.79 -84.63 -35.82
C CYS A 720 -21.12 -84.21 -35.14
N LEU A 721 -21.78 -83.18 -35.70
CA LEU A 721 -23.23 -83.10 -36.00
C LEU A 721 -24.24 -83.60 -34.92
N ASP A 722 -25.35 -82.95 -34.62
CA ASP A 722 -26.22 -82.22 -35.52
C ASP A 722 -27.35 -81.52 -34.73
N ARG A 723 -28.00 -80.64 -35.47
CA ARG A 723 -29.25 -79.92 -35.23
C ARG A 723 -30.39 -80.71 -34.55
N SER A 724 -31.17 -79.94 -33.76
CA SER A 724 -32.60 -79.61 -33.98
C SER A 724 -33.60 -79.96 -32.87
N ARG A 725 -34.52 -79.00 -32.66
CA ARG A 725 -35.93 -79.13 -32.23
C ARG A 725 -36.14 -79.59 -30.77
N SER A 726 -37.18 -79.19 -30.02
CA SER A 726 -38.35 -78.35 -30.25
C SER A 726 -39.07 -78.18 -28.90
N MET A 727 -39.70 -77.01 -28.71
CA MET A 727 -41.02 -76.77 -28.11
C MET A 727 -41.50 -77.51 -26.83
N PHE A 728 -41.81 -76.66 -25.83
CA PHE A 728 -42.98 -76.65 -24.95
C PHE A 728 -43.27 -77.82 -23.99
N SER A 729 -43.01 -77.58 -22.70
CA SER A 729 -44.06 -77.60 -21.66
C SER A 729 -43.60 -76.86 -20.37
N GLU A 730 -44.41 -75.88 -19.96
CA GLU A 730 -44.37 -75.08 -18.72
C GLU A 730 -44.65 -75.94 -17.44
N PRO A 731 -44.73 -75.41 -16.19
CA PRO A 731 -44.48 -74.05 -15.67
C PRO A 731 -43.59 -73.96 -14.40
N SER A 732 -43.22 -72.71 -14.12
CA SER A 732 -42.84 -72.07 -12.86
C SER A 732 -43.13 -72.78 -11.53
N VAL A 733 -42.13 -72.83 -10.64
CA VAL A 733 -42.26 -72.43 -9.22
C VAL A 733 -40.93 -71.87 -8.71
N THR A 734 -40.93 -70.57 -8.45
CA THR A 734 -40.09 -69.79 -7.53
C THR A 734 -39.89 -70.47 -6.17
N LEU A 735 -38.68 -70.40 -5.60
CA LEU A 735 -38.44 -70.23 -4.15
C LEU A 735 -36.94 -70.02 -3.90
N LEU A 736 -36.53 -68.74 -3.92
CA LEU A 736 -35.53 -68.20 -3.00
C LEU A 736 -36.30 -67.62 -1.79
N PRO A 737 -35.68 -67.35 -0.64
CA PRO A 737 -34.39 -67.78 -0.09
C PRO A 737 -34.61 -68.48 1.27
N LEU A 738 -33.57 -69.03 1.90
CA LEU A 738 -33.70 -69.56 3.27
C LEU A 738 -33.66 -68.44 4.32
#